data_AF-A0A7C6C7P3-F1
#
_entry.id   AF-A0A7C6C7P3-F1
#
_cell.length_a   1.000
_cell.length_b   1.000
_cell.length_c   1.000
_cell.angle_alpha   90.00
_cell.angle_beta   90.00
_cell.angle_gamma   90.00
#
_symmetry.space_group_name_H-M   'P 1'
#
loop_
_entity.id
_entity.type
_entity.pdbx_description
1 polymer ?
#
loop_
_entity_poly.entity_id
_entity_poly.type
_entity_poly.pdbx_seq_one_letter_code
_entity_poly.pdbx_strand_id
1 'polypeptide(L)'
;MLKYKWNANKEAIPGNPRPQLAVDLTNKAWFMWTNLLNKRGVPVQEQQDSSSQETEIIIAQLNKGIIENKVNYKISSDSVKARALCVVSNRPIAFWTQVIGGINCLVVGSAGAEPYIIPIDASVWDTKAVKLLDESILLGVITLRGKKSVLQFFRFDPVTKELNKYENLQIDDVWSLSMTTDENSGRVWIAFEKYDSDRFAVAGGFCDFRENASRFFVLPSEGYATEPTITLLNDGRACVVWRQEKDWGKQVYDFMRDTQLKIAFIDEDGVKASELIPVPLPEEVDKQKLPASPVAVQHGDHIRVFFRYFRTEIDRREAEDWGLMVNDWGYQLYEMVRDADGNWYQPAIVSLDVSYPDESVQAALVDEGLVLIYHSCSFDSQREYIHSERINIAISRGIRSMLLQESIAEKKFKIYSRPVLYKRPMEAINGRELNCYWGDIHRHSVVSKCIPEHDGSYADHIKYAVAARKFDFYSIIDHDDQITAREWKDYLSFMDSVNQDGKFVTLYGFEGPLASVRGHLNFYFLDRESALYGFYQIREMKTFKEICANLRSAGFTDRIYSIRHFHADKLPYKDIFDSETALFDPEFDVAMEVVQGRGYAPKTIKELLSRGFKFAFVGGSDHNRPPGHPKGGVGIYEQALTGLWAPDLSRKSVFAGLKERSTFSTNGARLAVLLKVNGTFMGKTAVNHPKNKIEVKVYPTTEVNEVRLIRDGEVVAVCDERTSEPKVYEFEDQAETCRYYFVEVIQESEGELNYPGIAWTTPVWIKA
;
A
#
# COMPACT_ATOMS: atom_id res chain seq x y z
N MET A 1 20.52 -6.81 34.25
CA MET A 1 21.43 -6.02 33.39
C MET A 1 21.91 -6.87 32.21
N LEU A 2 21.12 -6.95 31.14
CA LEU A 2 21.50 -7.65 29.90
C LEU A 2 22.24 -6.64 29.01
N LYS A 3 23.57 -6.69 29.00
CA LYS A 3 24.41 -5.91 28.08
C LYS A 3 24.39 -6.60 26.70
N TYR A 4 23.43 -6.22 25.87
CA TYR A 4 23.39 -6.57 24.45
C TYR A 4 24.49 -5.78 23.71
N LYS A 5 25.23 -6.47 22.84
CA LYS A 5 26.47 -5.96 22.23
C LYS A 5 26.30 -5.45 20.80
N TRP A 6 25.06 -5.15 20.38
CA TRP A 6 24.87 -4.27 19.23
C TRP A 6 25.43 -2.92 19.66
N ASN A 7 26.52 -2.46 19.05
CA ASN A 7 26.90 -1.05 19.16
C ASN A 7 25.90 -0.24 18.31
N ALA A 8 24.62 -0.29 18.68
CA ALA A 8 23.58 0.51 18.07
C ALA A 8 23.95 1.99 18.28
N ASN A 9 23.72 2.80 17.25
CA ASN A 9 23.80 4.26 17.29
C ASN A 9 25.20 4.90 17.26
N LYS A 10 26.27 4.20 16.82
CA LYS A 10 27.56 4.90 16.64
C LYS A 10 27.54 5.91 15.49
N GLU A 11 26.76 5.66 14.43
CA GLU A 11 26.67 6.51 13.23
C GLU A 11 25.25 6.45 12.64
N ALA A 12 24.26 7.04 13.33
CA ALA A 12 22.99 7.36 12.67
C ALA A 12 23.28 8.39 11.58
N ILE A 13 22.97 8.05 10.33
CA ILE A 13 23.19 8.95 9.19
C ILE A 13 21.87 9.29 8.52
N PRO A 14 21.75 10.49 7.92
CA PRO A 14 20.57 10.82 7.12
C PRO A 14 20.41 9.79 6.01
N GLY A 15 19.17 9.37 5.76
CA GLY A 15 18.84 8.51 4.64
C GLY A 15 17.45 7.95 4.69
N ASN A 16 16.93 7.63 3.51
CA ASN A 16 15.56 7.17 3.29
C ASN A 16 15.47 5.64 3.36
N PRO A 17 14.24 5.08 3.37
CA PRO A 17 14.03 3.64 3.40
C PRO A 17 14.66 2.87 2.23
N ARG A 18 14.72 1.54 2.38
CA ARG A 18 15.33 0.57 1.44
C ARG A 18 16.84 0.71 1.21
N PRO A 19 17.68 0.84 2.26
CA PRO A 19 19.12 0.73 2.08
C PRO A 19 19.50 -0.66 1.53
N GLN A 20 20.62 -0.73 0.83
CA GLN A 20 21.17 -1.94 0.23
C GLN A 20 22.53 -2.27 0.85
N LEU A 21 22.85 -3.56 0.92
CA LEU A 21 24.10 -4.11 1.42
C LEU A 21 24.68 -5.07 0.39
N ALA A 22 25.98 -5.01 0.20
CA ALA A 22 26.74 -6.00 -0.56
C ALA A 22 28.06 -6.29 0.15
N VAL A 23 28.64 -7.47 -0.12
CA VAL A 23 29.94 -7.85 0.41
C VAL A 23 30.92 -8.02 -0.74
N ASP A 24 32.15 -7.52 -0.58
CA ASP A 24 33.21 -7.67 -1.57
C ASP A 24 34.07 -8.92 -1.35
N LEU A 25 34.98 -9.20 -2.29
CA LEU A 25 35.88 -10.35 -2.23
C LEU A 25 36.86 -10.32 -1.06
N THR A 26 36.98 -9.17 -0.38
CA THR A 26 37.80 -8.99 0.83
C THR A 26 36.96 -9.01 2.09
N ASN A 27 35.73 -9.57 2.02
CA ASN A 27 34.77 -9.64 3.12
C ASN A 27 34.44 -8.28 3.75
N LYS A 28 34.44 -7.19 2.97
CA LYS A 28 34.02 -5.88 3.47
C LYS A 28 32.61 -5.55 3.05
N ALA A 29 31.87 -4.88 3.95
CA ALA A 29 30.53 -4.40 3.69
C ALA A 29 30.58 -3.12 2.84
N TRP A 30 29.72 -3.09 1.82
CA TRP A 30 29.39 -1.93 1.02
C TRP A 30 27.91 -1.61 1.19
N PHE A 31 27.61 -0.32 1.28
CA PHE A 31 26.27 0.18 1.53
C PHE A 31 25.82 1.10 0.40
N MET A 32 24.52 1.10 0.14
CA MET A 32 23.90 2.09 -0.72
C MET A 32 22.58 2.55 -0.11
N TRP A 33 22.32 3.84 -0.12
CA TRP A 33 21.03 4.41 0.29
C TRP A 33 20.77 5.71 -0.45
N THR A 34 19.59 6.28 -0.23
CA THR A 34 19.22 7.57 -0.83
C THR A 34 19.08 8.63 0.24
N ASN A 35 19.45 9.87 -0.08
CA ASN A 35 19.23 11.06 0.74
C ASN A 35 18.36 12.06 -0.02
N LEU A 36 17.47 12.75 0.69
CA LEU A 36 16.93 14.01 0.18
C LEU A 36 17.83 15.16 0.56
N LEU A 37 18.05 16.07 -0.37
CA LEU A 37 18.79 17.29 -0.16
C LEU A 37 17.85 18.50 -0.19
N ASN A 38 18.07 19.44 0.73
CA ASN A 38 17.42 20.76 0.67
C ASN A 38 18.06 21.64 -0.42
N LYS A 39 17.54 22.86 -0.61
CA LYS A 39 18.09 23.85 -1.57
C LYS A 39 19.58 24.14 -1.43
N ARG A 40 20.14 23.95 -0.24
CA ARG A 40 21.57 24.19 0.05
C ARG A 40 22.43 22.95 -0.21
N GLY A 41 21.84 21.87 -0.75
CA GLY A 41 22.53 20.61 -0.99
C GLY A 41 22.86 19.83 0.28
N VAL A 42 22.17 20.12 1.39
CA VAL A 42 22.38 19.46 2.70
C VAL A 42 21.30 18.40 2.91
N PRO A 43 21.64 17.20 3.40
CA PRO A 43 20.65 16.18 3.73
C PRO A 43 19.55 16.72 4.64
N VAL A 44 18.30 16.47 4.26
CA VAL A 44 17.13 16.80 5.07
C VAL A 44 17.08 15.81 6.23
N GLN A 45 17.15 16.32 7.46
CA GLN A 45 17.10 15.50 8.68
C GLN A 45 15.74 15.62 9.39
N GLU A 46 14.98 16.69 9.11
CA GLU A 46 13.72 17.04 9.75
C GLU A 46 12.82 17.82 8.75
N GLN A 47 11.57 18.09 9.14
CA GLN A 47 10.50 18.74 8.36
C GLN A 47 10.75 20.18 7.81
N GLN A 48 12.00 20.66 7.68
CA GLN A 48 12.24 22.05 7.24
C GLN A 48 12.60 22.23 5.75
N ASP A 49 11.82 23.12 5.11
CA ASP A 49 11.93 23.76 3.80
C ASP A 49 11.82 22.83 2.57
N SER A 50 10.60 22.77 2.02
CA SER A 50 10.15 21.84 0.97
C SER A 50 10.23 22.38 -0.46
N SER A 51 10.67 23.61 -0.66
CA SER A 51 10.73 24.18 -2.01
C SER A 51 12.03 23.72 -2.70
N SER A 52 11.94 22.97 -3.80
CA SER A 52 13.02 22.35 -4.60
C SER A 52 14.04 21.46 -3.84
N GLN A 53 13.88 20.14 -3.97
CA GLN A 53 14.71 19.12 -3.32
C GLN A 53 15.37 18.19 -4.35
N GLU A 54 16.68 18.07 -4.30
CA GLU A 54 17.44 17.05 -5.05
C GLU A 54 17.45 15.72 -4.27
N THR A 55 17.68 14.61 -4.97
CA THR A 55 17.93 13.31 -4.34
C THR A 55 19.38 12.91 -4.59
N GLU A 56 20.02 12.31 -3.60
CA GLU A 56 21.39 11.81 -3.71
C GLU A 56 21.41 10.30 -3.48
N ILE A 57 22.04 9.54 -4.38
CA ILE A 57 22.42 8.13 -4.11
C ILE A 57 23.81 8.15 -3.48
N ILE A 58 23.96 7.54 -2.32
CA ILE A 58 25.24 7.40 -1.64
C ILE A 58 25.69 5.95 -1.74
N ILE A 59 26.98 5.75 -2.03
CA ILE A 59 27.68 4.48 -1.94
C ILE A 59 28.81 4.65 -0.93
N ALA A 60 28.80 3.82 0.11
CA ALA A 60 29.81 3.83 1.15
C ALA A 60 30.37 2.43 1.43
N GLN A 61 31.50 2.37 2.11
CA GLN A 61 32.15 1.12 2.52
C GLN A 61 32.39 1.16 4.04
N LEU A 62 32.21 0.02 4.71
CA LEU A 62 32.67 -0.16 6.08
C LEU A 62 34.18 -0.43 6.08
N ASN A 63 34.94 0.36 6.83
CA ASN A 63 36.37 0.13 7.01
C ASN A 63 36.73 0.30 8.49
N LYS A 64 37.10 -0.80 9.16
CA LYS A 64 37.49 -0.80 10.58
C LYS A 64 36.44 -0.14 11.50
N GLY A 65 35.16 -0.33 11.17
CA GLY A 65 34.03 0.22 11.93
C GLY A 65 33.68 1.68 11.64
N ILE A 66 34.26 2.29 10.60
CA ILE A 66 33.94 3.64 10.12
C ILE A 66 33.27 3.53 8.75
N ILE A 67 32.18 4.28 8.53
CA ILE A 67 31.54 4.38 7.22
C ILE A 67 32.28 5.42 6.37
N GLU A 68 32.93 4.97 5.31
CA GLU A 68 33.63 5.83 4.35
C GLU A 68 32.78 6.04 3.10
N ASN A 69 32.27 7.26 2.90
CA ASN A 69 31.59 7.64 1.66
C ASN A 69 32.58 7.54 0.49
N LYS A 70 32.21 6.76 -0.53
CA LYS A 70 33.05 6.53 -1.72
C LYS A 70 32.52 7.29 -2.93
N VAL A 71 31.20 7.37 -3.10
CA VAL A 71 30.56 7.96 -4.27
C VAL A 71 29.22 8.56 -3.88
N ASN A 72 28.93 9.73 -4.44
CA ASN A 72 27.64 10.37 -4.35
C ASN A 72 27.14 10.73 -5.76
N TYR A 73 25.93 10.32 -6.11
CA TYR A 73 25.26 10.75 -7.34
C TYR A 73 24.12 11.70 -6.99
N LYS A 74 24.27 12.98 -7.35
CA LYS A 74 23.19 13.97 -7.22
C LYS A 74 22.26 13.88 -8.42
N ILE A 75 20.97 13.77 -8.14
CA ILE A 75 19.94 13.52 -9.14
C ILE A 75 18.80 14.51 -8.93
N SER A 76 18.51 15.27 -9.98
CA SER A 76 17.37 16.20 -10.03
C SER A 76 16.08 15.44 -10.39
N SER A 77 15.69 14.48 -9.54
CA SER A 77 14.44 13.71 -9.68
C SER A 77 13.90 13.32 -8.31
N ASP A 78 12.58 13.33 -8.19
CA ASP A 78 11.82 12.98 -6.98
C ASP A 78 11.34 11.52 -6.97
N SER A 79 11.62 10.77 -8.03
CA SER A 79 11.22 9.37 -8.22
C SER A 79 12.37 8.37 -8.02
N VAL A 80 13.51 8.85 -7.51
CA VAL A 80 14.73 8.06 -7.31
C VAL A 80 14.52 7.04 -6.19
N LYS A 81 14.74 5.76 -6.50
CA LYS A 81 14.70 4.67 -5.51
C LYS A 81 15.92 3.79 -5.64
N ALA A 82 16.69 3.65 -4.55
CA ALA A 82 17.73 2.64 -4.43
C ALA A 82 17.12 1.25 -4.59
N ARG A 83 17.72 0.39 -5.43
CA ARG A 83 17.17 -0.94 -5.72
C ARG A 83 18.08 -2.09 -5.35
N ALA A 84 19.34 -2.05 -5.79
CA ALA A 84 20.28 -3.12 -5.53
C ALA A 84 21.73 -2.63 -5.56
N LEU A 85 22.61 -3.37 -4.89
CA LEU A 85 24.04 -3.13 -4.86
C LEU A 85 24.76 -4.48 -5.08
N CYS A 86 25.78 -4.49 -5.92
CA CYS A 86 26.70 -5.61 -6.08
C CYS A 86 28.13 -5.10 -6.03
N VAL A 87 29.08 -5.96 -5.65
CA VAL A 87 30.51 -5.61 -5.74
C VAL A 87 31.21 -6.61 -6.63
N VAL A 88 31.73 -6.14 -7.76
CA VAL A 88 32.44 -6.95 -8.75
C VAL A 88 33.89 -6.50 -8.78
N SER A 89 34.83 -7.42 -8.58
CA SER A 89 36.26 -7.12 -8.59
C SER A 89 36.63 -5.89 -7.74
N ASN A 90 36.05 -5.82 -6.53
CA ASN A 90 36.16 -4.71 -5.56
C ASN A 90 35.64 -3.34 -6.06
N ARG A 91 34.76 -3.33 -7.06
CA ARG A 91 34.07 -2.14 -7.55
C ARG A 91 32.57 -2.24 -7.26
N PRO A 92 31.98 -1.28 -6.53
CA PRO A 92 30.55 -1.27 -6.29
C PRO A 92 29.81 -0.91 -7.57
N ILE A 93 28.82 -1.73 -7.93
CA ILE A 93 27.86 -1.49 -9.00
C ILE A 93 26.49 -1.28 -8.35
N ALA A 94 26.01 -0.05 -8.43
CA ALA A 94 24.76 0.42 -7.85
C ALA A 94 23.64 0.42 -8.90
N PHE A 95 22.45 0.00 -8.49
CA PHE A 95 21.24 0.03 -9.31
C PHE A 95 20.16 0.85 -8.62
N TRP A 96 19.62 1.85 -9.31
CA TRP A 96 18.47 2.61 -8.86
C TRP A 96 17.47 2.85 -9.98
N THR A 97 16.24 3.18 -9.63
CA THR A 97 15.20 3.56 -10.60
C THR A 97 14.87 5.03 -10.48
N GLN A 98 14.59 5.69 -11.59
CA GLN A 98 14.08 7.06 -11.63
C GLN A 98 13.30 7.30 -12.92
N VAL A 99 12.50 8.36 -12.97
CA VAL A 99 11.84 8.83 -14.19
C VAL A 99 12.70 9.91 -14.86
N ILE A 100 12.99 9.74 -16.15
CA ILE A 100 13.75 10.67 -16.99
C ILE A 100 12.92 10.99 -18.23
N GLY A 101 12.53 12.26 -18.41
CA GLY A 101 11.71 12.66 -19.56
C GLY A 101 10.36 11.92 -19.66
N GLY A 102 9.79 11.52 -18.52
CA GLY A 102 8.55 10.74 -18.46
C GLY A 102 8.73 9.22 -18.67
N ILE A 103 9.95 8.74 -18.88
CA ILE A 103 10.26 7.32 -19.07
C ILE A 103 10.86 6.76 -17.78
N ASN A 104 10.38 5.58 -17.35
CA ASN A 104 10.99 4.85 -16.25
C ASN A 104 12.36 4.33 -16.70
N CYS A 105 13.40 4.58 -15.91
CA CYS A 105 14.75 4.12 -16.20
C CYS A 105 15.29 3.30 -15.04
N LEU A 106 15.96 2.19 -15.35
CA LEU A 106 16.93 1.57 -14.47
C LEU A 106 18.28 2.21 -14.76
N VAL A 107 18.93 2.71 -13.73
CA VAL A 107 20.23 3.37 -13.86
C VAL A 107 21.27 2.56 -13.12
N VAL A 108 22.41 2.37 -13.78
CA VAL A 108 23.56 1.63 -13.27
C VAL A 108 24.70 2.60 -13.01
N GLY A 109 25.10 2.75 -11.76
CA GLY A 109 26.24 3.57 -11.36
C GLY A 109 27.41 2.71 -10.90
N SER A 110 28.62 3.17 -11.19
CA SER A 110 29.86 2.60 -10.66
C SER A 110 30.79 3.73 -10.25
N ALA A 111 31.48 3.55 -9.12
CA ALA A 111 32.46 4.52 -8.63
C ALA A 111 33.43 4.98 -9.73
N GLY A 112 33.55 6.30 -9.92
CA GLY A 112 34.46 6.91 -10.90
C GLY A 112 34.03 6.78 -12.37
N ALA A 113 32.79 6.36 -12.65
CA ALA A 113 32.24 6.28 -13.99
C ALA A 113 30.90 7.00 -14.12
N GLU A 114 30.64 7.52 -15.32
CA GLU A 114 29.33 8.07 -15.68
C GLU A 114 28.24 6.98 -15.60
N PRO A 115 27.07 7.29 -15.00
CA PRO A 115 25.96 6.35 -14.92
C PRO A 115 25.47 5.92 -16.30
N TYR A 116 25.14 4.63 -16.41
CA TYR A 116 24.50 4.06 -17.58
C TYR A 116 22.99 4.03 -17.38
N ILE A 117 22.23 4.59 -18.33
CA ILE A 117 20.78 4.72 -18.24
C ILE A 117 20.13 3.70 -19.17
N ILE A 118 19.26 2.85 -18.61
CA ILE A 118 18.50 1.84 -19.34
C ILE A 118 17.02 2.22 -19.28
N PRO A 119 16.42 2.65 -20.41
CA PRO A 119 14.98 2.86 -20.49
C PRO A 119 14.21 1.55 -20.27
N ILE A 120 13.14 1.60 -19.48
CA ILE A 120 12.24 0.46 -19.22
C ILE A 120 10.82 0.88 -19.60
N ASP A 121 10.24 0.18 -20.56
CA ASP A 121 8.86 0.35 -21.01
C ASP A 121 7.84 -0.35 -20.08
N ALA A 122 8.00 -0.11 -18.78
CA ALA A 122 7.12 -0.56 -17.70
C ALA A 122 7.49 0.15 -16.40
N SER A 123 6.58 0.12 -15.44
CA SER A 123 6.91 0.55 -14.08
C SER A 123 7.73 -0.52 -13.38
N VAL A 124 8.88 -0.14 -12.82
CA VAL A 124 9.71 -1.06 -12.03
C VAL A 124 9.19 -1.12 -10.60
N TRP A 125 8.66 -2.28 -10.22
CA TRP A 125 8.17 -2.53 -8.88
C TRP A 125 9.30 -2.78 -7.90
N ASP A 126 10.19 -3.72 -8.23
CA ASP A 126 11.37 -4.05 -7.45
C ASP A 126 12.48 -4.62 -8.33
N THR A 127 13.73 -4.55 -7.85
CA THR A 127 14.88 -5.16 -8.51
C THR A 127 15.79 -5.77 -7.46
N LYS A 128 16.30 -6.98 -7.72
CA LYS A 128 17.39 -7.59 -6.96
C LYS A 128 18.56 -7.91 -7.87
N ALA A 129 19.77 -7.82 -7.34
CA ALA A 129 21.00 -8.08 -8.05
C ALA A 129 21.86 -9.05 -7.24
N VAL A 130 22.47 -10.02 -7.91
CA VAL A 130 23.50 -10.90 -7.33
C VAL A 130 24.66 -11.05 -8.30
N LYS A 131 25.85 -11.22 -7.75
CA LYS A 131 27.07 -11.50 -8.53
C LYS A 131 27.09 -12.96 -8.97
N LEU A 132 27.50 -13.22 -10.21
CA LEU A 132 27.77 -14.56 -10.75
C LEU A 132 29.26 -14.90 -10.68
N LEU A 133 29.60 -16.19 -10.87
CA LEU A 133 30.99 -16.69 -10.78
C LEU A 133 31.94 -16.07 -11.81
N ASP A 134 31.42 -15.69 -12.97
CA ASP A 134 32.18 -15.03 -14.03
C ASP A 134 32.22 -13.50 -13.88
N GLU A 135 31.93 -13.01 -12.67
CA GLU A 135 31.96 -11.58 -12.30
C GLU A 135 30.92 -10.72 -13.04
N SER A 136 30.02 -11.32 -13.83
CA SER A 136 28.82 -10.64 -14.30
C SER A 136 27.73 -10.57 -13.21
N ILE A 137 26.71 -9.74 -13.42
CA ILE A 137 25.63 -9.53 -12.45
C ILE A 137 24.34 -10.08 -13.02
N LEU A 138 23.62 -10.88 -12.24
CA LEU A 138 22.26 -11.27 -12.53
C LEU A 138 21.30 -10.30 -11.84
N LEU A 139 20.41 -9.71 -12.63
CA LEU A 139 19.35 -8.81 -12.20
C LEU A 139 17.99 -9.49 -12.35
N GLY A 140 17.26 -9.64 -11.26
CA GLY A 140 15.82 -9.93 -11.30
C GLY A 140 15.04 -8.62 -11.22
N VAL A 141 14.20 -8.34 -12.20
CA VAL A 141 13.40 -7.11 -12.29
C VAL A 141 11.93 -7.47 -12.29
N ILE A 142 11.20 -6.99 -11.29
CA ILE A 142 9.74 -7.08 -11.23
C ILE A 142 9.17 -5.82 -11.87
N THR A 143 8.35 -6.00 -12.91
CA THR A 143 7.66 -4.90 -13.58
C THR A 143 6.15 -4.99 -13.39
N LEU A 144 5.49 -3.83 -13.31
CA LEU A 144 4.04 -3.71 -13.37
C LEU A 144 3.62 -3.22 -14.75
N ARG A 145 2.71 -3.96 -15.38
CA ARG A 145 2.11 -3.64 -16.68
C ARG A 145 0.59 -3.58 -16.54
N GLY A 146 0.11 -2.60 -15.78
CA GLY A 146 -1.29 -2.44 -15.43
C GLY A 146 -1.62 -3.33 -14.26
N LYS A 147 -2.52 -4.29 -14.45
CA LYS A 147 -2.90 -5.24 -13.39
C LYS A 147 -2.04 -6.51 -13.34
N LYS A 148 -0.95 -6.58 -14.11
CA LYS A 148 -0.06 -7.74 -14.19
C LYS A 148 1.31 -7.37 -13.66
N SER A 149 1.84 -8.20 -12.76
CA SER A 149 3.25 -8.15 -12.38
C SER A 149 4.03 -9.26 -13.06
N VAL A 150 5.28 -8.99 -13.43
CA VAL A 150 6.13 -9.96 -14.15
C VAL A 150 7.57 -9.83 -13.64
N LEU A 151 8.15 -10.95 -13.22
CA LEU A 151 9.57 -11.09 -12.93
C LEU A 151 10.32 -11.54 -14.19
N GLN A 152 11.32 -10.76 -14.58
CA GLN A 152 12.23 -11.05 -15.68
C GLN A 152 13.67 -10.99 -15.21
N PHE A 153 14.53 -11.81 -15.81
CA PHE A 153 15.95 -11.84 -15.48
C PHE A 153 16.80 -11.24 -16.59
N PHE A 154 17.82 -10.49 -16.18
CA PHE A 154 18.80 -9.89 -17.07
C PHE A 154 20.20 -10.17 -16.57
N ARG A 155 21.13 -10.36 -17.48
CA ARG A 155 22.55 -10.43 -17.21
C ARG A 155 23.20 -9.11 -17.57
N PHE A 156 23.84 -8.47 -16.61
CA PHE A 156 24.61 -7.26 -16.81
C PHE A 156 26.10 -7.58 -16.74
N ASP A 157 26.84 -7.23 -17.79
CA ASP A 157 28.30 -7.30 -17.81
C ASP A 157 28.87 -5.92 -17.43
N PRO A 158 29.56 -5.79 -16.27
CA PRO A 158 30.09 -4.51 -15.82
C PRO A 158 31.28 -4.00 -16.63
N VAL A 159 31.91 -4.85 -17.46
CA VAL A 159 33.04 -4.49 -18.33
C VAL A 159 32.53 -3.92 -19.65
N THR A 160 31.65 -4.66 -20.34
CA THR A 160 31.09 -4.24 -21.63
C THR A 160 29.92 -3.26 -21.49
N LYS A 161 29.31 -3.21 -20.30
CA LYS A 161 28.06 -2.49 -19.99
C LYS A 161 26.86 -3.01 -20.77
N GLU A 162 26.93 -4.24 -21.25
CA GLU A 162 25.82 -4.89 -21.94
C GLU A 162 24.81 -5.47 -20.94
N LEU A 163 23.53 -5.30 -21.26
CA LEU A 163 22.42 -5.90 -20.53
C LEU A 163 21.66 -6.86 -21.45
N ASN A 164 21.74 -8.15 -21.14
CA ASN A 164 21.15 -9.22 -21.94
C ASN A 164 19.99 -9.87 -21.18
N LYS A 165 18.82 -9.97 -21.81
CA LYS A 165 17.64 -10.60 -21.20
C LYS A 165 17.73 -12.14 -21.28
N TYR A 166 17.35 -12.83 -20.21
CA TYR A 166 17.11 -14.27 -20.24
C TYR A 166 15.70 -14.56 -20.77
N GLU A 167 15.59 -14.83 -22.06
CA GLU A 167 14.27 -14.99 -22.73
C GLU A 167 13.46 -16.20 -22.24
N ASN A 168 14.14 -17.24 -21.74
CA ASN A 168 13.50 -18.50 -21.34
C ASN A 168 13.05 -18.53 -19.88
N LEU A 169 13.28 -17.46 -19.10
CA LEU A 169 12.96 -17.41 -17.68
C LEU A 169 12.16 -16.14 -17.35
N GLN A 170 10.84 -16.30 -17.34
CA GLN A 170 9.88 -15.30 -16.90
C GLN A 170 8.88 -15.93 -15.94
N ILE A 171 8.53 -15.21 -14.88
CA ILE A 171 7.54 -15.66 -13.89
C ILE A 171 6.49 -14.57 -13.73
N ASP A 172 5.25 -14.89 -14.06
CA ASP A 172 4.12 -13.96 -13.94
C ASP A 172 3.59 -13.90 -12.50
N ASP A 173 2.91 -12.79 -12.20
CA ASP A 173 2.22 -12.51 -10.93
C ASP A 173 3.12 -12.50 -9.69
N VAL A 174 4.41 -12.20 -9.85
CA VAL A 174 5.41 -12.06 -8.76
C VAL A 174 5.41 -10.66 -8.17
N TRP A 175 5.54 -10.53 -6.84
CA TRP A 175 5.43 -9.24 -6.13
C TRP A 175 6.57 -8.89 -5.18
N SER A 176 7.44 -9.83 -4.84
CA SER A 176 8.74 -9.53 -4.26
C SER A 176 9.72 -10.66 -4.59
N LEU A 177 10.99 -10.40 -4.34
CA LEU A 177 12.09 -11.25 -4.80
C LEU A 177 13.23 -11.17 -3.79
N SER A 178 13.83 -12.32 -3.53
CA SER A 178 15.10 -12.44 -2.81
C SER A 178 15.98 -13.45 -3.53
N MET A 179 17.27 -13.17 -3.59
CA MET A 179 18.24 -13.93 -4.38
C MET A 179 19.57 -14.02 -3.65
N THR A 180 20.24 -15.15 -3.77
CA THR A 180 21.61 -15.33 -3.29
C THR A 180 22.37 -16.30 -4.20
N THR A 181 23.66 -16.07 -4.42
CA THR A 181 24.50 -16.93 -5.26
C THR A 181 25.20 -17.96 -4.40
N ASP A 182 25.14 -19.23 -4.80
CA ASP A 182 26.00 -20.28 -4.26
C ASP A 182 27.33 -20.27 -5.02
N GLU A 183 28.39 -19.82 -4.36
CA GLU A 183 29.72 -19.72 -4.96
C GLU A 183 30.35 -21.09 -5.27
N ASN A 184 29.91 -22.17 -4.62
CA ASN A 184 30.46 -23.51 -4.85
C ASN A 184 29.85 -24.14 -6.10
N SER A 185 28.52 -24.09 -6.21
CA SER A 185 27.85 -24.67 -7.37
C SER A 185 27.80 -23.70 -8.55
N GLY A 186 27.73 -22.39 -8.32
CA GLY A 186 27.44 -21.36 -9.33
C GLY A 186 25.94 -21.16 -9.59
N ARG A 187 25.07 -21.84 -8.84
CA ARG A 187 23.61 -21.68 -8.90
C ARG A 187 23.20 -20.41 -8.17
N VAL A 188 22.08 -19.82 -8.59
CA VAL A 188 21.44 -18.73 -7.87
C VAL A 188 20.18 -19.27 -7.21
N TRP A 189 20.13 -19.20 -5.89
CA TRP A 189 18.96 -19.52 -5.10
C TRP A 189 18.03 -18.31 -5.06
N ILE A 190 16.74 -18.56 -5.25
CA ILE A 190 15.72 -17.54 -5.42
C ILE A 190 14.51 -17.91 -4.58
N ALA A 191 13.98 -16.92 -3.86
CA ALA A 191 12.66 -16.96 -3.27
C ALA A 191 11.81 -15.77 -3.75
N PHE A 192 10.53 -16.01 -3.96
CA PHE A 192 9.59 -14.98 -4.40
C PHE A 192 8.17 -15.34 -3.96
N GLU A 193 7.32 -14.35 -3.72
CA GLU A 193 5.88 -14.56 -3.62
C GLU A 193 5.20 -14.23 -4.93
N LYS A 194 4.16 -15.01 -5.23
CA LYS A 194 3.27 -14.76 -6.36
C LYS A 194 1.81 -14.86 -5.95
N TYR A 195 0.94 -14.20 -6.70
CA TYR A 195 -0.50 -14.39 -6.57
C TYR A 195 -0.95 -15.60 -7.40
N ASP A 196 -1.47 -16.64 -6.76
CA ASP A 196 -1.91 -17.88 -7.42
C ASP A 196 -3.43 -18.01 -7.42
N SER A 197 -4.09 -17.13 -8.17
CA SER A 197 -5.56 -17.03 -8.35
C SER A 197 -6.39 -16.69 -7.11
N ASP A 198 -6.05 -17.21 -5.93
CA ASP A 198 -6.82 -17.08 -4.70
C ASP A 198 -6.03 -16.66 -3.46
N ARG A 199 -4.71 -16.81 -3.48
CA ARG A 199 -3.83 -16.36 -2.40
C ARG A 199 -2.49 -15.88 -2.92
N PHE A 200 -1.74 -15.22 -2.03
CA PHE A 200 -0.30 -15.08 -2.20
C PHE A 200 0.41 -16.32 -1.65
N ALA A 201 1.23 -16.95 -2.49
CA ALA A 201 2.02 -18.13 -2.15
C ALA A 201 3.52 -17.83 -2.34
N VAL A 202 4.33 -18.35 -1.43
CA VAL A 202 5.79 -18.26 -1.52
C VAL A 202 6.34 -19.48 -2.24
N ALA A 203 7.28 -19.23 -3.15
CA ALA A 203 8.07 -20.27 -3.80
C ALA A 203 9.56 -20.04 -3.51
N GLY A 204 10.30 -21.14 -3.46
CA GLY A 204 11.76 -21.15 -3.31
C GLY A 204 12.39 -22.18 -4.22
N GLY A 205 13.61 -21.93 -4.67
CA GLY A 205 14.32 -22.84 -5.57
C GLY A 205 15.61 -22.24 -6.09
N PHE A 206 16.08 -22.75 -7.23
CA PHE A 206 17.32 -22.29 -7.83
C PHE A 206 17.23 -22.17 -9.36
N CYS A 207 18.13 -21.36 -9.90
CA CYS A 207 18.44 -21.27 -11.32
C CYS A 207 19.92 -21.54 -11.54
N ASP A 208 20.24 -22.43 -12.47
CA ASP A 208 21.56 -22.54 -13.07
C ASP A 208 21.54 -21.87 -14.45
N PHE A 209 22.12 -20.67 -14.52
CA PHE A 209 22.14 -19.88 -15.74
C PHE A 209 23.19 -20.38 -16.76
N ARG A 210 24.12 -21.26 -16.37
CA ARG A 210 25.07 -21.89 -17.30
C ARG A 210 24.42 -23.07 -18.01
N GLU A 211 23.60 -23.82 -17.29
CA GLU A 211 22.85 -24.97 -17.82
C GLU A 211 21.47 -24.58 -18.37
N ASN A 212 21.06 -23.32 -18.21
CA ASN A 212 19.71 -22.84 -18.53
C ASN A 212 18.62 -23.70 -17.87
N ALA A 213 18.86 -24.08 -16.61
CA ALA A 213 17.97 -24.91 -15.80
C ALA A 213 17.40 -24.10 -14.64
N SER A 214 16.14 -24.33 -14.30
CA SER A 214 15.53 -23.75 -13.10
C SER A 214 14.57 -24.74 -12.47
N ARG A 215 14.46 -24.70 -11.14
CA ARG A 215 13.55 -25.54 -10.38
C ARG A 215 13.03 -24.76 -9.18
N PHE A 216 11.71 -24.59 -9.12
CA PHE A 216 11.02 -23.89 -8.04
C PHE A 216 9.98 -24.79 -7.38
N PHE A 217 9.85 -24.64 -6.08
CA PHE A 217 8.90 -25.38 -5.26
C PHE A 217 8.03 -24.38 -4.50
N VAL A 218 6.72 -24.62 -4.49
CA VAL A 218 5.81 -23.88 -3.61
C VAL A 218 6.13 -24.30 -2.17
N LEU A 219 6.39 -23.33 -1.30
CA LEU A 219 6.70 -23.59 0.10
C LEU A 219 5.41 -23.83 0.90
N PRO A 220 5.45 -24.63 1.98
CA PRO A 220 4.26 -24.90 2.79
C PRO A 220 3.78 -23.63 3.51
N SER A 221 2.81 -22.93 2.94
CA SER A 221 2.22 -21.73 3.53
C SER A 221 0.69 -21.84 3.65
N GLU A 222 0.13 -21.15 4.64
CA GLU A 222 -1.30 -20.91 4.81
C GLU A 222 -1.63 -19.44 4.48
N GLY A 223 -2.89 -19.12 4.21
CA GLY A 223 -3.32 -17.73 4.02
C GLY A 223 -2.53 -16.95 2.95
N TYR A 224 -2.21 -15.70 3.25
CA TYR A 224 -1.46 -14.78 2.39
C TYR A 224 0.00 -14.72 2.81
N ALA A 225 0.87 -15.37 2.03
CA ALA A 225 2.29 -15.48 2.31
C ALA A 225 3.10 -14.49 1.44
N THR A 226 3.85 -13.59 2.08
CA THR A 226 4.53 -12.46 1.43
C THR A 226 5.93 -12.22 1.99
N GLU A 227 6.69 -11.36 1.29
CA GLU A 227 8.01 -10.89 1.72
C GLU A 227 9.03 -12.01 2.01
N PRO A 228 9.18 -13.03 1.15
CA PRO A 228 10.16 -14.06 1.37
C PRO A 228 11.59 -13.53 1.22
N THR A 229 12.47 -13.99 2.09
CA THR A 229 13.92 -13.78 1.99
C THR A 229 14.66 -15.11 2.03
N ILE A 230 15.76 -15.20 1.29
CA ILE A 230 16.53 -16.44 1.14
C ILE A 230 17.99 -16.24 1.54
N THR A 231 18.56 -17.26 2.19
CA THR A 231 19.97 -17.34 2.55
C THR A 231 20.50 -18.76 2.35
N LEU A 232 21.81 -18.90 2.18
CA LEU A 232 22.50 -20.18 2.05
C LEU A 232 22.94 -20.71 3.41
N LEU A 233 22.89 -22.02 3.57
CA LEU A 233 23.36 -22.74 4.74
C LEU A 233 24.74 -23.36 4.49
N ASN A 234 25.46 -23.66 5.57
CA ASN A 234 26.81 -24.24 5.50
C ASN A 234 26.86 -25.61 4.79
N ASP A 235 25.74 -26.31 4.73
CA ASP A 235 25.63 -27.64 4.10
C ASP A 235 25.14 -27.60 2.65
N GLY A 236 25.07 -26.41 2.04
CA GLY A 236 24.67 -26.22 0.65
C GLY A 236 23.16 -26.16 0.42
N ARG A 237 22.34 -26.35 1.46
CA ARG A 237 20.89 -26.08 1.38
C ARG A 237 20.63 -24.57 1.42
N ALA A 238 19.41 -24.18 1.05
CA ALA A 238 18.92 -22.83 1.26
C ALA A 238 17.83 -22.78 2.33
N CYS A 239 17.76 -21.65 3.02
CA CYS A 239 16.75 -21.32 4.00
C CYS A 239 15.93 -20.14 3.50
N VAL A 240 14.60 -20.28 3.52
CA VAL A 240 13.65 -19.22 3.15
C VAL A 240 12.82 -18.86 4.38
N VAL A 241 12.72 -17.57 4.70
CA VAL A 241 11.78 -17.06 5.72
C VAL A 241 10.77 -16.12 5.09
N TRP A 242 9.53 -16.09 5.59
CA TRP A 242 8.47 -15.23 5.04
C TRP A 242 7.41 -14.89 6.08
N ARG A 243 6.60 -13.87 5.74
CA ARG A 243 5.45 -13.39 6.49
C ARG A 243 4.18 -14.12 6.04
N GLN A 244 3.30 -14.47 6.97
CA GLN A 244 2.06 -15.21 6.69
C GLN A 244 0.85 -14.62 7.42
N GLU A 245 -0.19 -14.27 6.66
CA GLU A 245 -1.34 -13.48 7.11
C GLU A 245 -2.67 -14.18 6.85
N LYS A 246 -3.67 -13.83 7.64
CA LYS A 246 -4.92 -14.59 7.69
C LYS A 246 -5.93 -14.20 6.61
N ASP A 247 -6.27 -12.90 6.50
CA ASP A 247 -7.59 -12.52 5.98
C ASP A 247 -7.62 -11.54 4.78
N TRP A 248 -6.53 -10.86 4.36
CA TRP A 248 -6.66 -9.87 3.27
C TRP A 248 -6.59 -10.47 1.87
N GLY A 249 -7.54 -10.17 0.97
CA GLY A 249 -7.33 -10.41 -0.47
C GLY A 249 -8.53 -10.84 -1.30
N LYS A 250 -9.68 -11.18 -0.70
CA LYS A 250 -10.91 -11.35 -1.50
C LYS A 250 -12.17 -10.90 -0.80
N GLN A 251 -12.32 -11.18 0.49
CA GLN A 251 -13.49 -10.81 1.28
C GLN A 251 -13.12 -9.71 2.29
N VAL A 252 -12.16 -10.00 3.16
CA VAL A 252 -11.73 -9.11 4.24
C VAL A 252 -10.58 -8.20 3.80
N TYR A 253 -10.49 -7.06 4.47
CA TYR A 253 -9.36 -6.14 4.42
C TYR A 253 -8.76 -6.04 5.83
N ASP A 254 -7.79 -6.90 6.11
CA ASP A 254 -7.04 -6.92 7.37
C ASP A 254 -5.63 -7.42 7.05
N PHE A 255 -4.70 -6.48 6.93
CA PHE A 255 -3.36 -6.80 6.45
C PHE A 255 -2.52 -7.42 7.53
N MET A 256 -2.50 -6.83 8.72
CA MET A 256 -1.46 -7.11 9.70
C MET A 256 -1.94 -7.99 10.85
N ARG A 257 -3.25 -8.20 11.06
CA ARG A 257 -3.73 -8.97 12.20
C ARG A 257 -3.33 -10.44 12.10
N ASP A 258 -2.95 -10.98 13.27
CA ASP A 258 -2.66 -12.41 13.44
C ASP A 258 -1.46 -12.93 12.62
N THR A 259 -0.58 -12.04 12.15
CA THR A 259 0.58 -12.38 11.32
C THR A 259 1.53 -13.35 12.02
N GLN A 260 2.02 -14.34 11.27
CA GLN A 260 3.02 -15.32 11.69
C GLN A 260 4.24 -15.25 10.77
N LEU A 261 5.39 -15.67 11.28
CA LEU A 261 6.59 -15.87 10.48
C LEU A 261 6.84 -17.37 10.30
N LYS A 262 7.27 -17.76 9.10
CA LYS A 262 7.65 -19.15 8.79
C LYS A 262 9.05 -19.22 8.22
N ILE A 263 9.63 -20.40 8.38
CA ILE A 263 10.92 -20.77 7.81
C ILE A 263 10.76 -22.12 7.08
N ALA A 264 11.49 -22.29 5.98
CA ALA A 264 11.61 -23.55 5.27
C ALA A 264 13.04 -23.78 4.79
N PHE A 265 13.41 -25.05 4.77
CA PHE A 265 14.70 -25.54 4.33
C PHE A 265 14.50 -26.28 3.01
N ILE A 266 15.24 -25.87 1.99
CA ILE A 266 15.11 -26.42 0.64
C ILE A 266 16.47 -26.86 0.11
N ASP A 267 16.46 -27.91 -0.70
CA ASP A 267 17.60 -28.34 -1.50
C ASP A 267 17.16 -28.58 -2.96
N GLU A 268 18.03 -29.19 -3.76
CA GLU A 268 17.78 -29.40 -5.19
C GLU A 268 16.61 -30.35 -5.49
N ASP A 269 16.21 -31.20 -4.54
CA ASP A 269 15.10 -32.13 -4.68
C ASP A 269 13.78 -31.58 -4.14
N GLY A 270 13.83 -30.55 -3.30
CA GLY A 270 12.65 -29.82 -2.83
C GLY A 270 12.69 -29.41 -1.37
N VAL A 271 11.50 -29.26 -0.79
CA VAL A 271 11.33 -28.85 0.61
C VAL A 271 11.69 -30.00 1.54
N LYS A 272 12.61 -29.76 2.47
CA LYS A 272 13.09 -30.75 3.45
C LYS A 272 12.42 -30.61 4.81
N ALA A 273 12.18 -29.37 5.22
CA ALA A 273 11.50 -29.06 6.47
C ALA A 273 10.86 -27.67 6.37
N SER A 274 9.81 -27.44 7.15
CA SER A 274 9.24 -26.12 7.39
C SER A 274 8.65 -26.07 8.79
N GLU A 275 8.79 -24.93 9.43
CA GLU A 275 8.29 -24.68 10.78
C GLU A 275 7.88 -23.21 10.92
N LEU A 276 7.13 -22.90 11.98
CA LEU A 276 6.89 -21.52 12.38
C LEU A 276 8.09 -20.99 13.15
N ILE A 277 8.36 -19.69 13.00
CA ILE A 277 9.28 -18.98 13.89
C ILE A 277 8.49 -18.57 15.14
N PRO A 278 8.86 -19.02 16.34
CA PRO A 278 8.05 -18.89 17.55
C PRO A 278 8.12 -17.50 18.19
N VAL A 279 7.66 -16.48 17.48
CA VAL A 279 7.58 -15.11 18.01
C VAL A 279 6.62 -15.10 19.23
N PRO A 280 7.10 -14.75 20.44
CA PRO A 280 6.29 -14.72 21.68
C PRO A 280 5.07 -13.80 21.58
N LEU A 281 4.05 -14.05 22.42
CA LEU A 281 2.91 -13.15 22.59
C LEU A 281 3.29 -12.00 23.55
N PRO A 282 2.89 -10.75 23.30
CA PRO A 282 2.87 -9.75 24.36
C PRO A 282 1.90 -10.19 25.47
N GLU A 283 2.10 -9.68 26.68
CA GLU A 283 1.13 -9.84 27.78
C GLU A 283 -0.27 -9.33 27.36
N GLU A 284 -1.33 -9.85 27.99
CA GLU A 284 -2.75 -9.76 27.56
C GLU A 284 -3.30 -8.36 27.21
N VAL A 285 -2.58 -7.29 27.54
CA VAL A 285 -2.98 -5.89 27.28
C VAL A 285 -2.78 -5.50 25.81
N ASP A 286 -1.83 -6.12 25.09
CA ASP A 286 -1.45 -5.74 23.72
C ASP A 286 -1.56 -6.91 22.73
N LYS A 287 -2.81 -7.34 22.45
CA LYS A 287 -3.15 -8.60 21.78
C LYS A 287 -2.78 -8.70 20.29
N GLN A 288 -1.99 -7.78 19.73
CA GLN A 288 -1.75 -7.66 18.30
C GLN A 288 -0.31 -8.09 17.95
N LYS A 289 -0.17 -9.35 17.50
CA LYS A 289 1.07 -9.88 16.91
C LYS A 289 1.19 -9.45 15.44
N LEU A 290 2.08 -8.50 15.14
CA LEU A 290 2.30 -8.04 13.76
C LEU A 290 3.79 -8.14 13.37
N PRO A 291 4.41 -9.34 13.39
CA PRO A 291 5.76 -9.48 12.86
C PRO A 291 5.78 -9.27 11.34
N ALA A 292 6.78 -8.56 10.81
CA ALA A 292 6.87 -8.21 9.39
C ALA A 292 8.30 -8.20 8.87
N SER A 293 8.47 -8.20 7.54
CA SER A 293 9.75 -8.10 6.84
C SER A 293 10.87 -9.01 7.39
N PRO A 294 10.68 -10.34 7.46
CA PRO A 294 11.66 -11.25 8.02
C PRO A 294 12.88 -11.44 7.10
N VAL A 295 14.08 -11.49 7.68
CA VAL A 295 15.36 -11.68 6.99
C VAL A 295 16.19 -12.71 7.74
N ALA A 296 16.62 -13.79 7.07
CA ALA A 296 17.48 -14.82 7.66
C ALA A 296 18.92 -14.71 7.17
N VAL A 297 19.88 -14.97 8.06
CA VAL A 297 21.31 -15.10 7.74
C VAL A 297 21.92 -16.26 8.52
N GLN A 298 22.64 -17.14 7.83
CA GLN A 298 23.48 -18.17 8.46
C GLN A 298 24.68 -17.52 9.15
N HIS A 299 24.93 -17.81 10.44
CA HIS A 299 26.07 -17.31 11.21
C HIS A 299 26.63 -18.37 12.17
N GLY A 300 27.82 -18.88 11.87
CA GLY A 300 28.37 -20.05 12.56
C GLY A 300 27.47 -21.26 12.31
N ASP A 301 27.08 -21.97 13.36
CA ASP A 301 26.11 -23.09 13.31
C ASP A 301 24.66 -22.64 13.59
N HIS A 302 24.40 -21.34 13.55
CA HIS A 302 23.09 -20.77 13.86
C HIS A 302 22.47 -20.08 12.65
N ILE A 303 21.15 -20.01 12.64
CA ILE A 303 20.38 -19.14 11.75
C ILE A 303 19.86 -17.98 12.58
N ARG A 304 20.18 -16.76 12.15
CA ARG A 304 19.72 -15.53 12.78
C ARG A 304 18.63 -14.93 11.92
N VAL A 305 17.45 -14.75 12.51
CA VAL A 305 16.28 -14.17 11.84
C VAL A 305 16.00 -12.81 12.42
N PHE A 306 16.08 -11.79 11.58
CA PHE A 306 15.68 -10.44 11.90
C PHE A 306 14.27 -10.18 11.42
N PHE A 307 13.48 -9.47 12.20
CA PHE A 307 12.12 -9.10 11.80
C PHE A 307 11.69 -7.84 12.51
N ARG A 308 10.71 -7.18 11.90
CA ARG A 308 10.02 -6.04 12.48
C ARG A 308 8.90 -6.53 13.38
N TYR A 309 8.70 -5.89 14.52
CA TYR A 309 7.62 -6.24 15.45
C TYR A 309 6.94 -4.97 15.95
N PHE A 310 5.62 -4.93 15.80
CA PHE A 310 4.83 -3.78 16.26
C PHE A 310 4.78 -3.72 17.78
N ARG A 311 4.93 -2.52 18.33
CA ARG A 311 4.81 -2.25 19.77
C ARG A 311 3.97 -1.00 19.99
N THR A 312 2.97 -1.10 20.85
CA THR A 312 2.30 0.08 21.44
C THR A 312 3.07 0.45 22.72
N GLU A 313 3.42 1.72 22.89
CA GLU A 313 4.08 2.37 24.06
C GLU A 313 5.05 1.52 24.94
N ILE A 314 6.32 1.93 25.06
CA ILE A 314 7.23 1.38 26.07
C ILE A 314 6.78 1.87 27.48
N ASP A 315 6.72 0.98 28.48
CA ASP A 315 6.49 1.38 29.88
C ASP A 315 7.50 2.46 30.28
N ARG A 316 7.03 3.56 30.88
CA ARG A 316 7.87 4.67 31.34
C ARG A 316 9.06 4.21 32.21
N ARG A 317 8.89 3.14 33.00
CA ARG A 317 9.99 2.59 33.82
C ARG A 317 11.08 1.92 32.98
N GLU A 318 10.70 1.24 31.89
CA GLU A 318 11.65 0.74 30.89
C GLU A 318 12.28 1.88 30.09
N ALA A 319 11.61 3.02 29.88
CA ALA A 319 12.22 4.16 29.20
C ALA A 319 13.25 4.91 30.08
N GLU A 320 12.97 5.03 31.39
CA GLU A 320 13.84 5.69 32.37
C GLU A 320 15.17 4.95 32.60
N ASP A 321 15.17 3.62 32.63
CA ASP A 321 16.39 2.80 32.78
C ASP A 321 17.37 2.94 31.60
N TRP A 322 16.89 3.44 30.45
CA TRP A 322 17.67 3.63 29.22
C TRP A 322 18.02 5.09 28.94
N GLY A 323 17.59 6.02 29.82
CA GLY A 323 17.95 7.43 29.77
C GLY A 323 17.34 8.22 28.61
N LEU A 324 16.26 7.73 27.99
CA LEU A 324 15.61 8.34 26.84
C LEU A 324 14.09 8.33 27.03
N MET A 325 13.48 9.51 27.11
CA MET A 325 12.03 9.67 26.95
C MET A 325 11.72 9.54 25.44
N VAL A 326 11.34 8.35 24.96
CA VAL A 326 10.87 8.17 23.58
C VAL A 326 9.53 7.44 23.58
N ASN A 327 8.54 8.03 22.92
CA ASN A 327 7.24 7.43 22.71
C ASN A 327 7.27 6.67 21.38
N ASP A 328 7.34 5.33 21.47
CA ASP A 328 7.78 4.44 20.38
C ASP A 328 6.65 3.56 19.78
N TRP A 329 5.56 4.16 19.31
CA TRP A 329 4.49 3.41 18.62
C TRP A 329 4.88 2.98 17.21
N GLY A 330 5.38 1.76 16.98
CA GLY A 330 5.70 1.34 15.61
C GLY A 330 6.49 0.04 15.54
N TYR A 331 7.14 -0.20 14.39
CA TYR A 331 7.80 -1.47 14.12
C TYR A 331 9.28 -1.42 14.51
N GLN A 332 9.60 -1.93 15.69
CA GLN A 332 10.97 -2.09 16.18
C GLN A 332 11.66 -3.28 15.52
N LEU A 333 13.00 -3.27 15.48
CA LEU A 333 13.78 -4.36 14.90
C LEU A 333 14.17 -5.37 15.98
N TYR A 334 13.82 -6.63 15.77
CA TYR A 334 14.14 -7.76 16.63
C TYR A 334 14.98 -8.79 15.90
N GLU A 335 15.65 -9.61 16.70
CA GLU A 335 16.38 -10.79 16.29
C GLU A 335 15.87 -12.01 17.04
N MET A 336 15.72 -13.13 16.36
CA MET A 336 15.64 -14.46 16.94
C MET A 336 16.74 -15.35 16.38
N VAL A 337 17.16 -16.34 17.18
CA VAL A 337 18.22 -17.27 16.82
C VAL A 337 17.66 -18.68 16.85
N ARG A 338 18.03 -19.47 15.84
CA ARG A 338 17.81 -20.91 15.77
C ARG A 338 19.16 -21.61 15.78
N ASP A 339 19.39 -22.54 16.69
CA ASP A 339 20.61 -23.35 16.70
C ASP A 339 20.54 -24.53 15.70
N ALA A 340 21.64 -25.29 15.63
CA ALA A 340 21.77 -26.45 14.76
C ALA A 340 20.82 -27.60 15.14
N ASP A 341 20.45 -27.71 16.42
CA ASP A 341 19.51 -28.72 16.93
C ASP A 341 18.05 -28.32 16.66
N GLY A 342 17.82 -27.09 16.21
CA GLY A 342 16.51 -26.54 15.88
C GLY A 342 15.78 -25.88 17.03
N ASN A 343 16.48 -25.59 18.13
CA ASN A 343 15.91 -24.83 19.22
C ASN A 343 15.93 -23.34 18.90
N TRP A 344 14.85 -22.67 19.29
CA TRP A 344 14.72 -21.23 19.19
C TRP A 344 15.10 -20.54 20.48
N TYR A 345 15.67 -19.35 20.35
CA TYR A 345 15.99 -18.47 21.45
C TYR A 345 15.02 -17.29 21.49
N GLN A 346 14.83 -16.72 22.68
CA GLN A 346 13.96 -15.56 22.88
C GLN A 346 14.33 -14.39 21.96
N PRO A 347 13.34 -13.61 21.49
CA PRO A 347 13.59 -12.44 20.67
C PRO A 347 14.40 -11.41 21.45
N ALA A 348 15.42 -10.84 20.80
CA ALA A 348 16.24 -9.77 21.33
C ALA A 348 16.03 -8.49 20.50
N ILE A 349 15.85 -7.36 21.18
CA ILE A 349 15.76 -6.05 20.53
C ILE A 349 17.11 -5.73 19.88
N VAL A 350 17.09 -5.42 18.59
CA VAL A 350 18.23 -4.89 17.83
C VAL A 350 18.22 -3.36 17.86
N SER A 351 17.04 -2.76 17.72
CA SER A 351 16.86 -1.30 17.74
C SER A 351 15.55 -0.91 18.40
N LEU A 352 15.62 0.11 19.27
CA LEU A 352 14.43 0.74 19.88
C LEU A 352 13.73 1.71 18.93
N ASP A 353 14.45 2.22 17.92
CA ASP A 353 13.83 3.06 16.90
C ASP A 353 12.84 2.24 16.07
N VAL A 354 11.77 2.90 15.63
CA VAL A 354 10.74 2.28 14.81
C VAL A 354 11.03 2.45 13.32
N SER A 355 10.32 1.71 12.49
CA SER A 355 10.26 1.89 11.04
C SER A 355 8.86 1.50 10.53
N TYR A 356 8.70 1.47 9.21
CA TYR A 356 7.55 0.88 8.53
C TYR A 356 7.65 -0.67 8.48
N PRO A 357 6.51 -1.38 8.40
CA PRO A 357 6.48 -2.85 8.40
C PRO A 357 7.05 -3.50 7.15
N ASP A 358 6.98 -2.85 5.98
CA ASP A 358 7.47 -3.35 4.68
C ASP A 358 8.94 -3.01 4.42
N GLU A 359 9.62 -2.41 5.41
CA GLU A 359 11.02 -2.04 5.32
C GLU A 359 11.94 -3.11 5.92
N SER A 360 12.34 -4.02 5.03
CA SER A 360 13.32 -5.08 5.31
C SER A 360 14.68 -4.53 5.73
N VAL A 361 15.31 -5.23 6.67
CA VAL A 361 16.72 -5.02 7.01
C VAL A 361 17.62 -5.74 6.01
N GLN A 362 18.79 -5.19 5.71
CA GLN A 362 19.83 -5.93 5.00
C GLN A 362 20.87 -6.42 6.01
N ALA A 363 21.29 -7.68 5.89
CA ALA A 363 22.20 -8.31 6.81
C ALA A 363 23.22 -9.18 6.06
N ALA A 364 24.50 -9.08 6.41
CA ALA A 364 25.55 -9.90 5.83
C ALA A 364 26.72 -10.11 6.81
N LEU A 365 27.40 -11.24 6.65
CA LEU A 365 28.63 -11.53 7.36
C LEU A 365 29.84 -10.90 6.67
N VAL A 366 30.69 -10.28 7.47
CA VAL A 366 31.95 -9.65 7.07
C VAL A 366 33.03 -9.93 8.11
N ASP A 367 34.26 -9.55 7.84
CA ASP A 367 35.39 -9.76 8.75
C ASP A 367 35.16 -9.11 10.13
N GLU A 368 34.45 -7.99 10.20
CA GLU A 368 34.14 -7.30 11.47
C GLU A 368 33.01 -7.93 12.29
N GLY A 369 32.30 -8.92 11.74
CA GLY A 369 31.15 -9.62 12.34
C GLY A 369 29.90 -9.61 11.45
N LEU A 370 28.73 -9.82 12.06
CA LEU A 370 27.46 -9.66 11.36
C LEU A 370 27.10 -8.18 11.29
N VAL A 371 26.99 -7.65 10.08
CA VAL A 371 26.64 -6.24 9.81
C VAL A 371 25.21 -6.15 9.30
N LEU A 372 24.48 -5.16 9.81
CA LEU A 372 23.14 -4.81 9.35
C LEU A 372 23.11 -3.36 8.92
N ILE A 373 22.28 -3.07 7.92
CA ILE A 373 21.87 -1.72 7.55
C ILE A 373 20.34 -1.67 7.46
N TYR A 374 19.73 -0.71 8.15
CA TYR A 374 18.28 -0.57 8.20
C TYR A 374 17.86 0.88 8.37
N HIS A 375 16.67 1.19 7.85
CA HIS A 375 15.99 2.45 8.11
C HIS A 375 15.34 2.46 9.49
N SER A 376 15.36 3.62 10.15
CA SER A 376 14.52 3.92 11.29
C SER A 376 14.12 5.39 11.32
N CYS A 377 13.02 5.66 12.02
CA CYS A 377 12.56 7.00 12.30
C CYS A 377 12.13 7.14 13.77
N SER A 378 12.17 8.37 14.28
CA SER A 378 11.62 8.72 15.59
C SER A 378 10.62 9.87 15.46
N PHE A 379 9.66 9.90 16.37
CA PHE A 379 8.55 10.84 16.36
C PHE A 379 8.33 11.40 17.76
N ASP A 380 7.64 12.52 17.86
CA ASP A 380 7.13 13.01 19.15
C ASP A 380 6.03 12.10 19.70
N SER A 381 5.61 12.34 20.93
CA SER A 381 4.63 11.51 21.64
C SER A 381 3.26 11.44 20.99
N GLN A 382 2.91 12.47 20.23
CA GLN A 382 1.67 12.55 19.46
C GLN A 382 1.89 12.17 17.99
N ARG A 383 3.14 11.91 17.59
CA ARG A 383 3.62 11.69 16.22
C ARG A 383 3.19 12.74 15.20
N GLU A 384 2.95 13.97 15.65
CA GLU A 384 2.74 15.15 14.81
C GLU A 384 4.03 15.53 14.07
N TYR A 385 5.19 15.23 14.66
CA TYR A 385 6.50 15.61 14.12
C TYR A 385 7.45 14.42 14.06
N ILE A 386 8.09 14.20 12.90
CA ILE A 386 9.29 13.35 12.81
C ILE A 386 10.45 14.12 13.43
N HIS A 387 11.06 13.53 14.46
CA HIS A 387 12.28 14.02 15.09
C HIS A 387 13.53 13.55 14.35
N SER A 388 13.50 12.38 13.71
CA SER A 388 14.59 11.92 12.85
C SER A 388 14.15 10.85 11.87
N GLU A 389 14.71 10.87 10.67
CA GLU A 389 14.64 9.81 9.66
C GLU A 389 16.08 9.44 9.26
N ARG A 390 16.47 8.19 9.45
CA ARG A 390 17.88 7.79 9.42
C ARG A 390 18.10 6.37 8.92
N ILE A 391 19.28 6.16 8.38
CA ILE A 391 19.88 4.86 8.20
C ILE A 391 20.77 4.55 9.41
N ASN A 392 20.66 3.33 9.90
CA ASN A 392 21.48 2.80 10.98
C ASN A 392 22.31 1.64 10.47
N ILE A 393 23.52 1.56 10.99
CA ILE A 393 24.41 0.42 10.78
C ILE A 393 24.70 -0.21 12.14
N ALA A 394 24.41 -1.50 12.26
CA ALA A 394 24.60 -2.25 13.49
C ALA A 394 25.56 -3.41 13.25
N ILE A 395 26.43 -3.68 14.24
CA ILE A 395 27.41 -4.77 14.18
C ILE A 395 27.23 -5.66 15.40
N SER A 396 27.06 -6.97 15.17
CA SER A 396 26.99 -7.99 16.21
C SER A 396 28.16 -8.95 16.11
N ARG A 397 28.77 -9.25 17.26
CA ARG A 397 29.93 -10.14 17.41
C ARG A 397 29.62 -11.38 18.26
N GLY A 398 28.36 -11.66 18.55
CA GLY A 398 27.99 -12.83 19.35
C GLY A 398 26.50 -12.94 19.64
N ILE A 399 26.08 -14.15 20.01
CA ILE A 399 24.70 -14.47 20.37
C ILE A 399 24.59 -14.48 21.90
N ARG A 400 23.60 -13.75 22.44
CA ARG A 400 23.24 -13.79 23.86
C ARG A 400 21.73 -13.69 23.99
N SER A 401 21.06 -14.83 23.90
CA SER A 401 19.65 -14.95 24.23
C SER A 401 19.43 -16.25 25.02
N MET A 402 18.31 -16.35 25.73
CA MET A 402 17.93 -17.54 26.47
C MET A 402 17.10 -18.47 25.58
N LEU A 403 17.19 -19.78 25.83
CA LEU A 403 16.39 -20.77 25.13
C LEU A 403 14.90 -20.46 25.33
N LEU A 404 14.12 -20.46 24.26
CA LEU A 404 12.68 -20.32 24.32
C LEU A 404 12.06 -21.69 24.63
N GLN A 405 11.21 -21.76 25.66
CA GLN A 405 10.51 -22.99 26.04
C GLN A 405 9.09 -23.09 25.46
N GLU A 406 8.64 -22.06 24.73
CA GLU A 406 7.29 -21.97 24.20
C GLU A 406 7.22 -22.43 22.75
N SER A 407 6.21 -23.25 22.44
CA SER A 407 5.82 -23.57 21.08
C SER A 407 4.61 -22.74 20.66
N ILE A 408 4.52 -22.36 19.39
CA ILE A 408 3.33 -21.74 18.83
C ILE A 408 2.62 -22.69 17.86
N ALA A 409 1.29 -22.65 17.85
CA ALA A 409 0.48 -23.41 16.92
C ALA A 409 0.32 -22.67 15.59
N GLU A 410 0.35 -23.41 14.48
CA GLU A 410 0.04 -22.85 13.16
C GLU A 410 -1.45 -22.57 13.05
N LYS A 411 -1.78 -21.35 12.64
CA LYS A 411 -3.16 -20.98 12.37
C LYS A 411 -3.50 -21.43 10.95
N LYS A 412 -4.61 -22.18 10.83
CA LYS A 412 -5.18 -22.52 9.52
C LYS A 412 -6.08 -21.39 9.06
N PHE A 413 -6.00 -21.05 7.78
CA PHE A 413 -6.69 -19.91 7.21
C PHE A 413 -7.63 -20.34 6.09
N LYS A 414 -8.84 -19.75 6.06
CA LYS A 414 -9.79 -19.94 4.98
C LYS A 414 -9.50 -18.92 3.88
N ILE A 415 -9.47 -19.40 2.64
CA ILE A 415 -9.38 -18.52 1.48
C ILE A 415 -10.81 -18.29 0.98
N TYR A 416 -11.23 -17.03 0.95
CA TYR A 416 -12.57 -16.64 0.51
C TYR A 416 -12.56 -16.23 -0.96
N SER A 417 -13.69 -16.35 -1.66
CA SER A 417 -13.85 -15.82 -3.02
C SER A 417 -15.09 -14.94 -3.14
N ARG A 418 -14.96 -13.81 -3.82
CA ARG A 418 -16.11 -12.97 -4.21
C ARG A 418 -16.46 -13.19 -5.68
N PRO A 419 -17.76 -13.19 -6.03
CA PRO A 419 -18.20 -13.26 -7.41
C PRO A 419 -17.69 -12.05 -8.21
N VAL A 420 -17.58 -12.24 -9.52
CA VAL A 420 -17.09 -11.23 -10.46
C VAL A 420 -18.02 -11.23 -11.66
N LEU A 421 -18.39 -10.04 -12.13
CA LEU A 421 -19.11 -9.91 -13.40
C LEU A 421 -18.25 -10.45 -14.54
N TYR A 422 -18.79 -11.39 -15.31
CA TYR A 422 -18.07 -12.01 -16.43
C TYR A 422 -17.65 -10.99 -17.49
N LYS A 423 -18.53 -10.03 -17.78
CA LYS A 423 -18.28 -8.94 -18.72
C LYS A 423 -18.49 -7.60 -18.02
N ARG A 424 -17.60 -6.64 -18.29
CA ARG A 424 -17.76 -5.26 -17.85
C ARG A 424 -19.06 -4.68 -18.45
N PRO A 425 -19.96 -4.12 -17.64
CA PRO A 425 -21.14 -3.41 -18.12
C PRO A 425 -20.78 -2.20 -18.97
N MET A 426 -21.53 -2.02 -20.06
CA MET A 426 -21.36 -0.95 -21.04
C MET A 426 -22.73 -0.41 -21.44
N GLU A 427 -22.86 0.91 -21.55
CA GLU A 427 -24.13 1.58 -21.84
C GLU A 427 -23.96 2.76 -22.77
N ALA A 428 -24.87 2.90 -23.74
CA ALA A 428 -24.97 4.09 -24.56
C ALA A 428 -25.85 5.14 -23.86
N ILE A 429 -25.23 6.21 -23.38
CA ILE A 429 -25.88 7.35 -22.70
C ILE A 429 -25.65 8.60 -23.53
N ASN A 430 -26.74 9.22 -24.02
CA ASN A 430 -26.70 10.45 -24.83
C ASN A 430 -25.73 10.37 -26.02
N GLY A 431 -25.69 9.22 -26.72
CA GLY A 431 -24.80 9.00 -27.87
C GLY A 431 -23.33 8.77 -27.51
N ARG A 432 -22.99 8.61 -26.22
CA ARG A 432 -21.66 8.24 -25.74
C ARG A 432 -21.69 6.86 -25.11
N GLU A 433 -20.68 6.04 -25.37
CA GLU A 433 -20.50 4.76 -24.71
C GLU A 433 -19.81 4.97 -23.36
N LEU A 434 -20.41 4.47 -22.29
CA LEU A 434 -19.86 4.49 -20.94
C LEU A 434 -19.61 3.06 -20.45
N ASN A 435 -18.45 2.87 -19.84
CA ASN A 435 -18.06 1.66 -19.14
C ASN A 435 -18.29 1.83 -17.65
N CYS A 436 -18.66 0.75 -16.94
CA CYS A 436 -18.68 0.75 -15.48
C CYS A 436 -17.31 0.35 -14.92
N TYR A 437 -16.74 1.17 -14.06
CA TYR A 437 -15.49 0.95 -13.34
C TYR A 437 -15.73 0.92 -11.83
N TRP A 438 -14.94 0.13 -11.09
CA TRP A 438 -15.05 0.05 -9.63
C TRP A 438 -13.73 0.37 -8.96
N GLY A 439 -13.82 1.11 -7.86
CA GLY A 439 -12.66 1.43 -7.04
C GLY A 439 -13.02 1.75 -5.61
N ASP A 440 -12.00 1.75 -4.77
CA ASP A 440 -12.07 2.21 -3.40
C ASP A 440 -11.24 3.49 -3.29
N ILE A 441 -11.87 4.58 -2.89
CA ILE A 441 -11.26 5.91 -2.92
C ILE A 441 -10.90 6.42 -1.53
N HIS A 442 -11.21 5.70 -0.46
CA HIS A 442 -10.94 6.16 0.89
C HIS A 442 -10.37 5.02 1.72
N ARG A 443 -9.04 4.97 1.84
CA ARG A 443 -8.30 3.95 2.59
C ARG A 443 -7.13 4.55 3.32
N HIS A 444 -6.92 4.09 4.52
CA HIS A 444 -5.77 4.47 5.32
C HIS A 444 -4.70 3.38 5.24
N SER A 445 -3.45 3.80 5.32
CA SER A 445 -2.29 2.92 5.45
C SER A 445 -1.71 2.97 6.85
N VAL A 446 -0.60 2.26 7.07
CA VAL A 446 0.23 2.36 8.29
C VAL A 446 0.72 3.78 8.60
N VAL A 447 0.67 4.72 7.64
CA VAL A 447 0.97 6.14 7.87
C VAL A 447 -0.12 6.81 8.70
N SER A 448 -1.40 6.40 8.56
CA SER A 448 -2.47 6.81 9.45
C SER A 448 -2.48 5.99 10.73
N LYS A 449 -1.85 6.52 11.77
CA LYS A 449 -1.53 5.84 13.03
C LYS A 449 -2.72 5.72 13.97
N CYS A 450 -3.94 5.95 13.48
CA CYS A 450 -5.12 5.79 14.28
C CYS A 450 -5.56 4.32 14.41
N ILE A 451 -5.24 3.45 13.44
CA ILE A 451 -5.42 1.97 13.43
C ILE A 451 -4.31 1.26 12.59
N PRO A 452 -3.01 1.54 12.80
CA PRO A 452 -1.90 1.02 11.98
C PRO A 452 -1.69 -0.49 12.13
N GLU A 453 -2.34 -1.10 13.12
CA GLU A 453 -2.31 -2.54 13.37
C GLU A 453 -3.16 -3.39 12.42
N HIS A 454 -4.02 -2.74 11.64
CA HIS A 454 -4.94 -3.40 10.72
C HIS A 454 -4.72 -2.94 9.29
N ASP A 455 -4.32 -1.69 9.12
CA ASP A 455 -3.91 -1.16 7.83
C ASP A 455 -2.51 -1.62 7.46
N GLY A 456 -2.27 -1.76 6.17
CA GLY A 456 -1.04 -2.32 5.61
C GLY A 456 -0.11 -1.24 5.09
N SER A 457 1.05 -1.67 4.61
CA SER A 457 1.94 -0.79 3.86
C SER A 457 1.32 -0.39 2.51
N TYR A 458 1.86 0.65 1.88
CA TYR A 458 1.53 0.98 0.50
C TYR A 458 1.68 -0.23 -0.45
N ALA A 459 2.67 -1.09 -0.21
CA ALA A 459 2.86 -2.30 -1.00
C ALA A 459 1.71 -3.31 -0.83
N ASP A 460 1.25 -3.53 0.41
CA ASP A 460 0.12 -4.42 0.71
C ASP A 460 -1.16 -3.93 0.04
N HIS A 461 -1.42 -2.62 0.10
CA HIS A 461 -2.55 -1.99 -0.57
C HIS A 461 -2.58 -2.23 -2.07
N ILE A 462 -1.45 -2.08 -2.76
CA ILE A 462 -1.41 -2.29 -4.21
C ILE A 462 -1.53 -3.77 -4.56
N LYS A 463 -0.88 -4.67 -3.81
CA LYS A 463 -1.10 -6.12 -3.97
C LYS A 463 -2.58 -6.47 -3.83
N TYR A 464 -3.26 -5.87 -2.85
CA TYR A 464 -4.70 -6.05 -2.62
C TYR A 464 -5.55 -5.47 -3.76
N ALA A 465 -5.34 -4.22 -4.12
CA ALA A 465 -6.15 -3.52 -5.13
C ALA A 465 -5.98 -4.17 -6.51
N VAL A 466 -4.75 -4.53 -6.88
CA VAL A 466 -4.40 -5.02 -8.22
C VAL A 466 -4.60 -6.52 -8.36
N ALA A 467 -3.95 -7.33 -7.53
CA ALA A 467 -3.98 -8.79 -7.71
C ALA A 467 -5.28 -9.39 -7.15
N ALA A 468 -5.62 -8.98 -5.92
CA ALA A 468 -6.63 -9.64 -5.11
C ALA A 468 -8.06 -9.19 -5.46
N ARG A 469 -8.30 -7.88 -5.51
CA ARG A 469 -9.60 -7.28 -5.86
C ARG A 469 -9.74 -6.91 -7.32
N LYS A 470 -8.63 -6.65 -8.02
CA LYS A 470 -8.61 -6.22 -9.43
C LYS A 470 -9.43 -4.95 -9.64
N PHE A 471 -9.35 -3.98 -8.72
CA PHE A 471 -10.00 -2.68 -8.86
C PHE A 471 -9.51 -1.95 -10.11
N ASP A 472 -10.33 -1.04 -10.62
CA ASP A 472 -10.02 -0.18 -11.76
C ASP A 472 -9.36 1.11 -11.33
N PHE A 473 -9.80 1.66 -10.18
CA PHE A 473 -9.14 2.78 -9.54
C PHE A 473 -9.03 2.57 -8.02
N TYR A 474 -8.04 3.22 -7.40
CA TYR A 474 -7.78 3.08 -5.97
C TYR A 474 -7.14 4.34 -5.40
N SER A 475 -7.43 4.65 -4.14
CA SER A 475 -6.78 5.76 -3.43
C SER A 475 -6.44 5.38 -2.00
N ILE A 476 -5.27 5.83 -1.56
CA ILE A 476 -4.87 5.83 -0.15
C ILE A 476 -4.94 7.30 0.27
N ILE A 477 -5.70 7.57 1.33
CA ILE A 477 -6.13 8.87 1.82
C ILE A 477 -5.74 8.92 3.30
N ASP A 478 -4.44 9.01 3.57
CA ASP A 478 -3.94 9.11 4.94
C ASP A 478 -4.29 10.49 5.56
N HIS A 479 -4.33 10.56 6.90
CA HIS A 479 -4.63 11.81 7.59
C HIS A 479 -3.51 12.83 7.35
N ASP A 480 -3.86 14.06 6.97
CA ASP A 480 -2.91 15.08 6.57
C ASP A 480 -1.91 15.45 7.68
N ASP A 481 -2.36 15.48 8.92
CA ASP A 481 -1.57 15.78 10.13
C ASP A 481 -0.58 14.67 10.50
N GLN A 482 -0.74 13.48 9.91
CA GLN A 482 0.12 12.31 10.15
C GLN A 482 1.07 12.02 8.98
N ILE A 483 0.92 12.72 7.85
CA ILE A 483 1.79 12.62 6.69
C ILE A 483 2.88 13.70 6.77
N THR A 484 4.14 13.28 6.75
CA THR A 484 5.27 14.19 6.61
C THR A 484 5.53 14.59 5.15
N ALA A 485 6.24 15.70 4.93
CA ALA A 485 6.61 16.14 3.59
C ALA A 485 7.38 15.08 2.80
N ARG A 486 8.16 14.24 3.49
CA ARG A 486 8.87 13.11 2.90
C ARG A 486 7.90 11.99 2.50
N GLU A 487 7.09 11.51 3.44
CA GLU A 487 6.09 10.46 3.18
C GLU A 487 5.14 10.88 2.05
N TRP A 488 4.77 12.16 1.98
CA TRP A 488 3.97 12.71 0.88
C TRP A 488 4.67 12.59 -0.47
N LYS A 489 5.94 12.96 -0.56
CA LYS A 489 6.72 12.84 -1.80
C LYS A 489 6.84 11.39 -2.24
N ASP A 490 7.10 10.49 -1.29
CA ASP A 490 7.16 9.04 -1.55
C ASP A 490 5.82 8.47 -1.98
N TYR A 491 4.74 8.91 -1.34
CA TYR A 491 3.37 8.61 -1.72
C TYR A 491 3.09 9.04 -3.16
N LEU A 492 3.37 10.30 -3.53
CA LEU A 492 3.13 10.79 -4.89
C LEU A 492 3.92 9.97 -5.92
N SER A 493 5.22 9.74 -5.66
CA SER A 493 6.08 8.94 -6.54
C SER A 493 5.65 7.46 -6.60
N PHE A 494 5.14 6.90 -5.50
CA PHE A 494 4.56 5.56 -5.46
C PHE A 494 3.29 5.48 -6.30
N MET A 495 2.34 6.39 -6.09
CA MET A 495 1.07 6.44 -6.82
C MET A 495 1.28 6.63 -8.32
N ASP A 496 2.28 7.40 -8.74
CA ASP A 496 2.68 7.51 -10.14
C ASP A 496 3.29 6.24 -10.70
N SER A 497 4.14 5.56 -9.94
CA SER A 497 4.76 4.33 -10.40
C SER A 497 3.75 3.21 -10.66
N VAL A 498 2.59 3.21 -9.99
CA VAL A 498 1.57 2.18 -10.18
C VAL A 498 0.42 2.60 -11.10
N ASN A 499 0.30 3.90 -11.43
CA ASN A 499 -0.76 4.40 -12.30
C ASN A 499 -0.51 4.05 -13.77
N GLN A 500 -1.51 3.48 -14.42
CA GLN A 500 -1.53 3.29 -15.86
C GLN A 500 -2.95 3.45 -16.41
N ASP A 501 -3.17 4.55 -17.12
CA ASP A 501 -4.42 4.81 -17.83
C ASP A 501 -4.82 3.62 -18.73
N GLY A 502 -6.12 3.36 -18.78
CA GLY A 502 -6.73 2.20 -19.44
C GLY A 502 -6.60 0.89 -18.68
N LYS A 503 -5.81 0.81 -17.60
CA LYS A 503 -5.56 -0.44 -16.87
C LYS A 503 -5.82 -0.35 -15.36
N PHE A 504 -5.19 0.59 -14.66
CA PHE A 504 -5.34 0.80 -13.22
C PHE A 504 -4.98 2.24 -12.87
N VAL A 505 -5.93 2.96 -12.27
CA VAL A 505 -5.78 4.39 -12.00
C VAL A 505 -5.63 4.63 -10.50
N THR A 506 -4.64 5.42 -10.10
CA THR A 506 -4.52 5.89 -8.73
C THR A 506 -4.96 7.34 -8.62
N LEU A 507 -5.61 7.70 -7.52
CA LEU A 507 -5.91 9.09 -7.19
C LEU A 507 -4.95 9.56 -6.10
N TYR A 508 -4.52 10.81 -6.16
CA TYR A 508 -3.82 11.41 -5.02
C TYR A 508 -4.85 11.98 -4.06
N GLY A 509 -4.58 11.89 -2.77
CA GLY A 509 -5.40 12.55 -1.77
C GLY A 509 -4.90 12.38 -0.35
N PHE A 510 -5.51 13.12 0.56
CA PHE A 510 -5.35 13.00 2.01
C PHE A 510 -6.67 13.37 2.70
N GLU A 511 -6.86 12.91 3.94
CA GLU A 511 -7.98 13.29 4.80
C GLU A 511 -7.56 14.47 5.68
N GLY A 512 -8.22 15.61 5.54
CA GLY A 512 -7.87 16.86 6.23
C GLY A 512 -7.87 18.07 5.30
N PRO A 513 -7.44 19.27 5.73
CA PRO A 513 -6.71 19.55 6.96
C PRO A 513 -7.58 19.50 8.22
N LEU A 514 -7.25 18.63 9.16
CA LEU A 514 -7.99 18.47 10.42
C LEU A 514 -7.93 19.72 11.32
N ALA A 515 -6.85 20.50 11.21
CA ALA A 515 -6.68 21.74 11.97
C ALA A 515 -7.67 22.85 11.54
N SER A 516 -8.23 22.73 10.33
CA SER A 516 -8.87 23.85 9.63
C SER A 516 -10.28 23.51 9.15
N VAL A 517 -10.58 22.23 9.01
CA VAL A 517 -11.88 21.72 8.59
C VAL A 517 -12.49 20.93 9.74
N ARG A 518 -13.68 21.34 10.16
CA ARG A 518 -14.47 20.57 11.11
C ARG A 518 -15.06 19.35 10.40
N GLY A 519 -14.88 18.18 11.01
CA GLY A 519 -15.25 16.92 10.40
C GLY A 519 -14.17 16.35 9.51
N HIS A 520 -14.31 15.06 9.22
CA HIS A 520 -13.41 14.37 8.33
C HIS A 520 -13.78 14.69 6.87
N LEU A 521 -12.81 15.18 6.10
CA LEU A 521 -12.98 15.61 4.71
C LEU A 521 -11.81 15.13 3.87
N ASN A 522 -12.11 14.41 2.79
CA ASN A 522 -11.12 13.85 1.88
C ASN A 522 -10.89 14.81 0.71
N PHE A 523 -9.66 15.28 0.51
CA PHE A 523 -9.28 16.01 -0.71
C PHE A 523 -8.64 15.08 -1.72
N TYR A 524 -9.04 15.24 -2.98
CA TYR A 524 -8.50 14.50 -4.11
C TYR A 524 -7.89 15.48 -5.10
N PHE A 525 -6.75 15.10 -5.67
CA PHE A 525 -5.99 15.92 -6.62
C PHE A 525 -5.86 15.20 -7.96
N LEU A 526 -6.11 15.92 -9.06
CA LEU A 526 -6.10 15.35 -10.41
C LEU A 526 -4.69 14.98 -10.87
N ASP A 527 -3.71 15.79 -10.46
CA ASP A 527 -2.34 15.73 -10.93
C ASP A 527 -1.35 16.17 -9.83
N ARG A 528 -0.05 15.92 -10.07
CA ARG A 528 1.02 16.17 -9.10
C ARG A 528 1.12 17.65 -8.69
N GLU A 529 0.87 18.58 -9.61
CA GLU A 529 0.90 20.02 -9.29
C GLU A 529 -0.20 20.37 -8.28
N SER A 530 -1.43 19.94 -8.55
CA SER A 530 -2.56 20.16 -7.63
C SER A 530 -2.35 19.46 -6.28
N ALA A 531 -1.73 18.27 -6.27
CA ALA A 531 -1.41 17.53 -5.04
C ALA A 531 -0.35 18.24 -4.19
N LEU A 532 0.70 18.77 -4.81
CA LEU A 532 1.72 19.57 -4.13
C LEU A 532 1.13 20.87 -3.58
N TYR A 533 0.27 21.56 -4.35
CA TYR A 533 -0.43 22.74 -3.86
C TYR A 533 -1.33 22.40 -2.66
N GLY A 534 -2.08 21.30 -2.74
CA GLY A 534 -2.91 20.80 -1.65
C GLY A 534 -2.11 20.60 -0.37
N PHE A 535 -1.02 19.86 -0.45
CA PHE A 535 -0.23 19.53 0.72
C PHE A 535 0.51 20.74 1.32
N TYR A 536 1.12 21.61 0.51
CA TYR A 536 1.94 22.72 1.04
C TYR A 536 1.19 24.03 1.25
N GLN A 537 -0.01 24.20 0.70
CA GLN A 537 -0.76 25.46 0.81
C GLN A 537 -2.07 25.27 1.56
N ILE A 538 -2.92 24.30 1.17
CA ILE A 538 -4.24 24.11 1.80
C ILE A 538 -4.10 23.80 3.30
N ARG A 539 -3.09 23.01 3.69
CA ARG A 539 -2.85 22.61 5.09
C ARG A 539 -2.54 23.78 6.03
N GLU A 540 -2.03 24.90 5.51
CA GLU A 540 -1.70 26.10 6.29
C GLU A 540 -2.88 27.07 6.45
N MET A 541 -3.96 26.88 5.68
CA MET A 541 -5.14 27.75 5.71
C MET A 541 -6.04 27.38 6.88
N LYS A 542 -6.74 28.34 7.48
CA LYS A 542 -7.45 28.13 8.77
C LYS A 542 -8.90 27.72 8.65
N THR A 543 -9.53 27.95 7.49
CA THR A 543 -10.96 27.69 7.31
C THR A 543 -11.25 27.11 5.93
N PHE A 544 -12.31 26.29 5.82
CA PHE A 544 -12.76 25.75 4.54
C PHE A 544 -13.12 26.83 3.51
N LYS A 545 -13.68 27.97 3.96
CA LYS A 545 -13.98 29.13 3.11
C LYS A 545 -12.71 29.73 2.50
N GLU A 546 -11.67 29.89 3.30
CA GLU A 546 -10.36 30.38 2.84
C GLU A 546 -9.73 29.42 1.82
N ILE A 547 -9.83 28.10 2.09
CA ILE A 547 -9.39 27.06 1.16
C ILE A 547 -10.08 27.22 -0.19
N CYS A 548 -11.42 27.26 -0.22
CA CYS A 548 -12.18 27.38 -1.47
C CYS A 548 -11.84 28.67 -2.26
N ALA A 549 -11.67 29.80 -1.57
CA ALA A 549 -11.32 31.07 -2.20
C ALA A 549 -9.91 31.03 -2.84
N ASN A 550 -8.94 30.40 -2.17
CA ASN A 550 -7.59 30.24 -2.70
C ASN A 550 -7.56 29.27 -3.88
N LEU A 551 -8.27 28.15 -3.80
CA LEU A 551 -8.37 27.19 -4.90
C LEU A 551 -8.92 27.81 -6.18
N ARG A 552 -9.94 28.68 -6.05
CA ARG A 552 -10.45 29.48 -7.18
C ARG A 552 -9.38 30.39 -7.77
N SER A 553 -8.75 31.18 -6.90
CA SER A 553 -7.76 32.17 -7.31
C SER A 553 -6.52 31.54 -7.95
N ALA A 554 -6.16 30.32 -7.52
CA ALA A 554 -5.04 29.55 -8.05
C ALA A 554 -5.41 28.68 -9.28
N GLY A 555 -6.68 28.66 -9.71
CA GLY A 555 -7.11 27.93 -10.91
C GLY A 555 -7.25 26.42 -10.74
N PHE A 556 -7.56 25.94 -9.53
CA PHE A 556 -7.69 24.51 -9.22
C PHE A 556 -9.14 23.99 -9.14
N THR A 557 -10.13 24.77 -9.61
CA THR A 557 -11.58 24.47 -9.51
C THR A 557 -12.01 23.14 -10.14
N ASP A 558 -11.28 22.64 -11.14
CA ASP A 558 -11.54 21.36 -11.80
C ASP A 558 -10.41 20.32 -11.60
N ARG A 559 -9.52 20.59 -10.64
CA ARG A 559 -8.34 19.76 -10.36
C ARG A 559 -8.28 19.30 -8.91
N ILE A 560 -9.09 19.89 -8.03
CA ILE A 560 -9.15 19.58 -6.60
C ILE A 560 -10.61 19.46 -6.19
N TYR A 561 -11.00 18.31 -5.64
CA TYR A 561 -12.34 18.06 -5.12
C TYR A 561 -12.29 17.56 -3.69
N SER A 562 -13.32 17.87 -2.94
CA SER A 562 -13.51 17.44 -1.56
C SER A 562 -14.70 16.49 -1.45
N ILE A 563 -14.56 15.42 -0.67
CA ILE A 563 -15.60 14.41 -0.43
C ILE A 563 -15.73 14.20 1.07
N ARG A 564 -16.96 14.28 1.57
CA ARG A 564 -17.27 14.14 2.99
C ARG A 564 -17.75 12.75 3.31
N HIS A 565 -17.36 12.23 4.47
CA HIS A 565 -18.01 11.09 5.10
C HIS A 565 -18.63 11.50 6.43
N PHE A 566 -19.87 11.06 6.64
CA PHE A 566 -20.70 11.45 7.78
C PHE A 566 -20.87 10.31 8.79
N HIS A 567 -20.07 9.26 8.63
CA HIS A 567 -20.08 8.06 9.46
C HIS A 567 -19.18 8.19 10.68
N ALA A 568 -18.32 9.21 10.71
CA ALA A 568 -17.50 9.59 11.85
C ALA A 568 -18.24 10.62 12.73
N ASP A 569 -18.31 10.38 14.04
CA ASP A 569 -19.10 11.14 15.04
C ASP A 569 -18.71 12.62 15.23
N LYS A 570 -17.74 13.16 14.48
CA LYS A 570 -17.14 14.48 14.72
C LYS A 570 -17.79 15.66 13.96
N LEU A 571 -18.62 15.41 12.95
CA LEU A 571 -19.38 16.48 12.26
C LEU A 571 -20.87 16.14 12.14
N PRO A 572 -21.75 16.83 12.88
CA PRO A 572 -23.17 16.82 12.58
C PRO A 572 -23.40 17.42 11.18
N TYR A 573 -24.06 16.70 10.28
CA TYR A 573 -24.44 17.23 8.95
C TYR A 573 -25.23 18.55 9.03
N LYS A 574 -25.82 18.87 10.19
CA LYS A 574 -26.54 20.12 10.45
C LYS A 574 -25.65 21.35 10.34
N ASP A 575 -24.36 21.20 10.63
CA ASP A 575 -23.40 22.30 10.59
C ASP A 575 -23.19 22.80 9.15
N ILE A 576 -23.39 21.93 8.15
CA ILE A 576 -23.35 22.31 6.72
C ILE A 576 -24.50 23.27 6.33
N PHE A 577 -25.60 23.26 7.08
CA PHE A 577 -26.74 24.14 6.79
C PHE A 577 -26.51 25.57 7.24
N ASP A 578 -25.56 25.76 8.15
CA ASP A 578 -25.26 27.07 8.69
C ASP A 578 -24.31 27.81 7.76
N SER A 579 -24.84 28.83 7.07
CA SER A 579 -24.06 29.68 6.18
C SER A 579 -22.95 30.45 6.89
N GLU A 580 -23.02 30.66 8.21
CA GLU A 580 -21.96 31.30 8.98
C GLU A 580 -20.74 30.39 9.14
N THR A 581 -20.95 29.06 9.18
CA THR A 581 -19.85 28.09 9.27
C THR A 581 -19.07 27.97 7.96
N ALA A 582 -19.73 28.24 6.82
CA ALA A 582 -19.18 28.11 5.48
C ALA A 582 -18.44 26.77 5.24
N LEU A 583 -19.00 25.68 5.77
CA LEU A 583 -18.45 24.32 5.69
C LEU A 583 -18.84 23.57 4.41
N PHE A 584 -19.43 24.23 3.42
CA PHE A 584 -19.77 23.63 2.13
C PHE A 584 -19.60 24.60 0.99
N ASP A 585 -19.06 24.10 -0.12
CA ASP A 585 -18.92 24.83 -1.37
C ASP A 585 -19.22 23.90 -2.56
N PRO A 586 -20.31 24.11 -3.31
CA PRO A 586 -20.75 23.19 -4.37
C PRO A 586 -19.77 23.10 -5.56
N GLU A 587 -18.79 24.00 -5.65
CA GLU A 587 -17.73 23.89 -6.64
C GLU A 587 -16.72 22.80 -6.29
N PHE A 588 -16.43 22.59 -5.00
CA PHE A 588 -15.41 21.67 -4.51
C PHE A 588 -15.99 20.41 -3.86
N ASP A 589 -17.10 20.54 -3.13
CA ASP A 589 -17.82 19.45 -2.48
C ASP A 589 -18.73 18.72 -3.48
N VAL A 590 -18.12 17.88 -4.32
CA VAL A 590 -18.82 17.26 -5.46
C VAL A 590 -19.53 15.95 -5.11
N ALA A 591 -19.12 15.27 -4.03
CA ALA A 591 -19.61 13.95 -3.65
C ALA A 591 -19.66 13.76 -2.14
N MET A 592 -20.41 12.73 -1.71
CA MET A 592 -20.47 12.26 -0.32
C MET A 592 -20.34 10.74 -0.26
N GLU A 593 -19.63 10.25 0.74
CA GLU A 593 -19.64 8.83 1.09
C GLU A 593 -21.01 8.46 1.63
N VAL A 594 -21.72 7.62 0.88
CA VAL A 594 -23.02 7.05 1.28
C VAL A 594 -22.80 5.74 2.01
N VAL A 595 -21.84 4.94 1.54
CA VAL A 595 -21.44 3.67 2.14
C VAL A 595 -19.99 3.73 2.57
N GLN A 596 -19.71 3.26 3.76
CA GLN A 596 -18.37 3.17 4.36
C GLN A 596 -18.26 1.87 5.19
N GLY A 597 -17.07 1.47 5.62
CA GLY A 597 -16.89 0.31 6.49
C GLY A 597 -17.75 0.33 7.77
N ARG A 598 -18.05 1.53 8.31
CA ARG A 598 -18.94 1.71 9.48
C ARG A 598 -20.44 1.61 9.18
N GLY A 599 -20.85 1.54 7.91
CA GLY A 599 -22.25 1.46 7.50
C GLY A 599 -22.66 2.51 6.46
N TYR A 600 -23.89 3.00 6.56
CA TYR A 600 -24.46 4.00 5.66
C TYR A 600 -25.29 5.03 6.43
N ALA A 601 -25.49 6.22 5.86
CA ALA A 601 -26.08 7.37 6.56
C ALA A 601 -27.40 7.86 5.91
N PRO A 602 -28.49 7.05 5.88
CA PRO A 602 -29.70 7.36 5.12
C PRO A 602 -30.41 8.63 5.61
N LYS A 603 -30.37 8.89 6.93
CA LYS A 603 -30.89 10.14 7.50
C LYS A 603 -30.14 11.37 6.96
N THR A 604 -28.80 11.32 6.92
CA THR A 604 -27.98 12.40 6.41
C THR A 604 -28.26 12.67 4.94
N ILE A 605 -28.42 11.62 4.12
CA ILE A 605 -28.80 11.73 2.71
C ILE A 605 -30.14 12.48 2.57
N LYS A 606 -31.18 12.03 3.28
CA LYS A 606 -32.51 12.66 3.25
C LYS A 606 -32.43 14.14 3.63
N GLU A 607 -31.75 14.47 4.71
CA GLU A 607 -31.63 15.84 5.23
C GLU A 607 -30.86 16.77 4.28
N LEU A 608 -29.74 16.33 3.71
CA LEU A 608 -28.95 17.10 2.75
C LEU A 608 -29.72 17.31 1.44
N LEU A 609 -30.22 16.23 0.83
CA LEU A 609 -30.91 16.34 -0.46
C LEU A 609 -32.22 17.15 -0.34
N SER A 610 -32.93 17.07 0.79
CA SER A 610 -34.16 17.86 1.00
C SER A 610 -33.92 19.38 1.01
N ARG A 611 -32.69 19.81 1.31
CA ARG A 611 -32.26 21.23 1.27
C ARG A 611 -31.62 21.64 -0.06
N GLY A 612 -31.66 20.78 -1.08
CA GLY A 612 -31.18 21.11 -2.42
C GLY A 612 -29.70 20.84 -2.66
N PHE A 613 -28.99 20.21 -1.73
CA PHE A 613 -27.61 19.78 -1.94
C PHE A 613 -27.55 18.73 -3.05
N LYS A 614 -26.52 18.82 -3.90
CA LYS A 614 -26.35 17.94 -5.06
C LYS A 614 -25.00 17.23 -5.02
N PHE A 615 -24.98 16.06 -4.39
CA PHE A 615 -23.78 15.22 -4.28
C PHE A 615 -23.81 14.05 -5.26
N ALA A 616 -22.63 13.64 -5.74
CA ALA A 616 -22.41 12.28 -6.19
C ALA A 616 -22.47 11.33 -4.99
N PHE A 617 -23.00 10.13 -5.18
CA PHE A 617 -22.93 9.07 -4.21
C PHE A 617 -21.70 8.21 -4.48
N VAL A 618 -20.83 8.09 -3.49
CA VAL A 618 -19.60 7.30 -3.54
C VAL A 618 -19.52 6.36 -2.34
N GLY A 619 -18.73 5.31 -2.48
CA GLY A 619 -18.36 4.42 -1.39
C GLY A 619 -16.85 4.42 -1.18
N GLY A 620 -16.42 4.37 0.07
CA GLY A 620 -15.01 4.31 0.45
C GLY A 620 -14.86 3.64 1.80
N SER A 621 -13.89 2.75 1.97
CA SER A 621 -13.94 1.83 3.12
C SER A 621 -13.44 2.43 4.45
N ASP A 622 -12.62 3.50 4.42
CA ASP A 622 -11.90 4.06 5.59
C ASP A 622 -10.96 2.98 6.18
N HIS A 623 -10.59 3.07 7.46
CA HIS A 623 -9.84 2.06 8.21
C HIS A 623 -10.59 0.72 8.31
N ASN A 624 -9.86 -0.38 8.49
CA ASN A 624 -10.46 -1.61 9.01
C ASN A 624 -10.84 -1.45 10.49
N ARG A 625 -12.10 -1.71 10.85
CA ARG A 625 -12.57 -1.63 12.26
C ARG A 625 -13.18 -2.95 12.73
N PRO A 626 -12.43 -3.83 13.39
CA PRO A 626 -13.01 -5.05 13.94
C PRO A 626 -14.00 -4.76 15.08
N PRO A 627 -14.92 -5.69 15.39
CA PRO A 627 -15.81 -5.56 16.54
C PRO A 627 -15.05 -5.32 17.85
N GLY A 628 -15.51 -4.34 18.65
CA GLY A 628 -14.91 -4.01 19.95
C GLY A 628 -13.75 -3.01 19.91
N HIS A 629 -13.53 -2.32 18.79
CA HIS A 629 -12.43 -1.37 18.64
C HIS A 629 -12.49 -0.21 19.67
N PRO A 630 -11.38 0.13 20.35
CA PRO A 630 -11.36 1.07 21.48
C PRO A 630 -11.71 2.51 21.11
N LYS A 631 -11.50 2.93 19.85
CA LYS A 631 -11.91 4.26 19.34
C LYS A 631 -13.37 4.32 18.83
N GLY A 632 -14.20 3.35 19.20
CA GLY A 632 -15.63 3.29 18.88
C GLY A 632 -15.96 2.79 17.47
N GLY A 633 -17.19 2.29 17.32
CA GLY A 633 -17.74 1.75 16.07
C GLY A 633 -17.33 0.30 15.77
N VAL A 634 -18.29 -0.51 15.32
CA VAL A 634 -18.04 -1.83 14.73
C VAL A 634 -18.07 -1.64 13.21
N GLY A 635 -17.06 -2.11 12.49
CA GLY A 635 -17.14 -2.23 11.03
C GLY A 635 -18.30 -3.16 10.69
N ILE A 636 -19.31 -2.62 10.00
CA ILE A 636 -20.49 -3.38 9.55
C ILE A 636 -20.18 -4.05 8.22
N TYR A 637 -19.43 -3.33 7.37
CA TYR A 637 -19.02 -3.79 6.06
C TYR A 637 -17.50 -3.90 6.02
N GLU A 638 -17.00 -4.99 5.43
CA GLU A 638 -15.57 -5.19 5.24
C GLU A 638 -14.99 -4.23 4.18
N GLN A 639 -15.84 -3.74 3.28
CA GLN A 639 -15.48 -2.85 2.17
C GLN A 639 -16.66 -1.94 1.80
N ALA A 640 -16.35 -0.79 1.21
CA ALA A 640 -17.28 0.05 0.48
C ALA A 640 -16.61 0.57 -0.79
N LEU A 641 -17.32 0.53 -1.92
CA LEU A 641 -16.75 0.85 -3.22
C LEU A 641 -17.57 1.91 -3.93
N THR A 642 -16.87 2.67 -4.76
CA THR A 642 -17.45 3.56 -5.76
C THR A 642 -17.52 2.83 -7.09
N GLY A 643 -18.72 2.77 -7.66
CA GLY A 643 -18.93 2.47 -9.06
C GLY A 643 -19.00 3.74 -9.88
N LEU A 644 -18.38 3.76 -11.05
CA LEU A 644 -18.25 4.91 -11.92
C LEU A 644 -18.65 4.55 -13.36
N TRP A 645 -19.55 5.33 -13.95
CA TRP A 645 -19.82 5.28 -15.40
C TRP A 645 -18.98 6.35 -16.12
N ALA A 646 -18.03 5.93 -16.94
CA ALA A 646 -17.09 6.81 -17.65
C ALA A 646 -16.72 6.27 -19.04
N PRO A 647 -16.35 7.14 -20.00
CA PRO A 647 -15.98 6.71 -21.36
C PRO A 647 -14.69 5.88 -21.39
N ASP A 648 -13.70 6.26 -20.57
CA ASP A 648 -12.41 5.60 -20.43
C ASP A 648 -11.95 5.56 -18.96
N LEU A 649 -10.89 4.80 -18.70
CA LEU A 649 -10.27 4.70 -17.39
C LEU A 649 -9.01 5.56 -17.34
N SER A 650 -9.12 6.78 -16.82
CA SER A 650 -7.99 7.69 -16.58
C SER A 650 -8.26 8.53 -15.33
N ARG A 651 -7.23 9.13 -14.71
CA ARG A 651 -7.43 10.07 -13.58
C ARG A 651 -8.43 11.16 -13.93
N LYS A 652 -8.31 11.71 -15.16
CA LYS A 652 -9.20 12.73 -15.69
C LYS A 652 -10.65 12.26 -15.79
N SER A 653 -10.88 11.04 -16.30
CA SER A 653 -12.22 10.49 -16.41
C SER A 653 -12.85 10.14 -15.06
N VAL A 654 -12.04 9.73 -14.06
CA VAL A 654 -12.52 9.56 -12.69
C VAL A 654 -12.95 10.90 -12.08
N PHE A 655 -12.12 11.95 -12.21
CA PHE A 655 -12.46 13.30 -11.73
C PHE A 655 -13.71 13.86 -12.41
N ALA A 656 -13.78 13.76 -13.74
CA ALA A 656 -14.96 14.18 -14.50
C ALA A 656 -16.21 13.44 -14.02
N GLY A 657 -16.11 12.13 -13.81
CA GLY A 657 -17.21 11.31 -13.31
C GLY A 657 -17.74 11.72 -11.93
N LEU A 658 -16.84 12.06 -11.00
CA LEU A 658 -17.20 12.60 -9.68
C LEU A 658 -17.95 13.93 -9.82
N LYS A 659 -17.42 14.86 -10.63
CA LYS A 659 -18.03 16.19 -10.86
C LYS A 659 -19.38 16.10 -11.57
N GLU A 660 -19.47 15.21 -12.56
CA GLU A 660 -20.69 14.94 -13.32
C GLU A 660 -21.71 14.09 -12.56
N ARG A 661 -21.27 13.51 -11.44
CA ARG A 661 -22.02 12.63 -10.55
C ARG A 661 -22.53 11.37 -11.25
N SER A 662 -21.70 10.79 -12.11
CA SER A 662 -21.99 9.53 -12.81
C SER A 662 -21.61 8.29 -11.97
N THR A 663 -21.67 8.42 -10.64
CA THR A 663 -21.22 7.40 -9.69
C THR A 663 -22.35 6.78 -8.89
N PHE A 664 -22.14 5.56 -8.39
CA PHE A 664 -22.98 4.92 -7.38
C PHE A 664 -22.08 4.36 -6.28
N SER A 665 -22.66 4.07 -5.12
CA SER A 665 -21.95 3.49 -3.99
C SER A 665 -22.39 2.05 -3.75
N THR A 666 -21.50 1.21 -3.22
CA THR A 666 -21.80 -0.18 -2.84
C THR A 666 -21.09 -0.55 -1.54
N ASN A 667 -21.56 -1.58 -0.83
CA ASN A 667 -20.92 -2.15 0.36
C ASN A 667 -19.91 -3.29 0.05
N GLY A 668 -19.18 -3.15 -1.06
CA GLY A 668 -18.11 -4.09 -1.47
C GLY A 668 -18.44 -4.95 -2.68
N ALA A 669 -19.74 -5.16 -2.97
CA ALA A 669 -20.17 -5.91 -4.13
C ALA A 669 -19.86 -5.15 -5.42
N ARG A 670 -19.26 -5.83 -6.41
CA ARG A 670 -18.98 -5.23 -7.73
C ARG A 670 -20.16 -5.37 -8.69
N LEU A 671 -21.36 -5.14 -8.18
CA LEU A 671 -22.55 -4.98 -8.99
C LEU A 671 -22.52 -3.60 -9.67
N ALA A 672 -23.22 -3.44 -10.79
CA ALA A 672 -23.44 -2.12 -11.39
C ALA A 672 -24.92 -1.74 -11.36
N VAL A 673 -25.17 -0.46 -11.14
CA VAL A 673 -26.51 0.10 -11.23
C VAL A 673 -26.47 1.46 -11.92
N LEU A 674 -27.50 1.75 -12.70
CA LEU A 674 -27.77 3.09 -13.21
C LEU A 674 -29.26 3.40 -13.12
N LEU A 675 -29.55 4.70 -13.07
CA LEU A 675 -30.88 5.26 -13.02
C LEU A 675 -31.07 6.23 -14.20
N LYS A 676 -32.24 6.16 -14.84
CA LYS A 676 -32.75 7.20 -15.73
C LYS A 676 -34.14 7.63 -15.29
N VAL A 677 -34.41 8.93 -15.32
CA VAL A 677 -35.76 9.48 -15.16
C VAL A 677 -36.10 10.31 -16.38
N ASN A 678 -37.18 9.94 -17.08
CA ASN A 678 -37.59 10.56 -18.35
C ASN A 678 -36.42 10.59 -19.37
N GLY A 679 -35.67 9.49 -19.46
CA GLY A 679 -34.46 9.38 -20.30
C GLY A 679 -33.23 10.13 -19.78
N THR A 680 -33.35 10.95 -18.74
CA THR A 680 -32.22 11.69 -18.14
C THR A 680 -31.42 10.79 -17.20
N PHE A 681 -30.13 10.66 -17.45
CA PHE A 681 -29.21 9.85 -16.65
C PHE A 681 -28.96 10.41 -15.24
N MET A 682 -28.65 9.51 -14.29
CA MET A 682 -28.21 9.82 -12.92
C MET A 682 -27.15 10.93 -12.87
N GLY A 683 -27.19 11.74 -11.82
CA GLY A 683 -26.30 12.89 -11.64
C GLY A 683 -26.75 14.19 -12.32
N LYS A 684 -27.79 14.12 -13.16
CA LYS A 684 -28.35 15.26 -13.90
C LYS A 684 -29.75 15.66 -13.42
N THR A 685 -30.33 16.69 -14.02
CA THR A 685 -31.67 17.21 -13.69
C THR A 685 -32.63 16.93 -14.85
N ALA A 686 -33.71 16.19 -14.57
CA ALA A 686 -34.78 15.90 -15.51
C ALA A 686 -35.93 16.91 -15.39
N VAL A 687 -36.74 17.04 -16.44
CA VAL A 687 -38.00 17.80 -16.41
C VAL A 687 -39.08 16.92 -15.77
N ASN A 688 -39.89 17.52 -14.89
CA ASN A 688 -41.03 16.85 -14.31
C ASN A 688 -42.14 16.63 -15.36
N HIS A 689 -42.72 15.44 -15.39
CA HIS A 689 -43.90 15.14 -16.17
C HIS A 689 -45.08 14.76 -15.26
N PRO A 690 -46.34 14.87 -15.72
CA PRO A 690 -47.51 14.39 -14.96
C PRO A 690 -47.39 12.92 -14.54
N LYS A 691 -46.62 12.14 -15.31
CA LYS A 691 -46.23 10.77 -15.02
C LYS A 691 -44.76 10.61 -15.41
N ASN A 692 -43.89 10.53 -14.42
CA ASN A 692 -42.47 10.31 -14.65
C ASN A 692 -42.23 8.83 -14.97
N LYS A 693 -41.40 8.56 -15.98
CA LYS A 693 -40.91 7.22 -16.31
C LYS A 693 -39.53 7.03 -15.70
N ILE A 694 -39.36 5.95 -14.94
CA ILE A 694 -38.12 5.65 -14.26
C ILE A 694 -37.62 4.29 -14.76
N GLU A 695 -36.37 4.26 -15.22
CA GLU A 695 -35.68 3.04 -15.64
C GLU A 695 -34.48 2.81 -14.72
N VAL A 696 -34.40 1.63 -14.13
CA VAL A 696 -33.29 1.18 -13.30
C VAL A 696 -32.67 -0.04 -13.97
N LYS A 697 -31.40 0.04 -14.33
CA LYS A 697 -30.69 -1.12 -14.88
C LYS A 697 -29.67 -1.62 -13.88
N VAL A 698 -29.78 -2.92 -13.54
CA VAL A 698 -28.94 -3.60 -12.55
C VAL A 698 -28.14 -4.70 -13.23
N TYR A 699 -26.86 -4.77 -12.91
CA TYR A 699 -25.93 -5.84 -13.26
C TYR A 699 -25.45 -6.48 -11.97
N PRO A 700 -26.14 -7.52 -11.48
CA PRO A 700 -25.88 -8.05 -10.15
C PRO A 700 -24.71 -9.05 -10.17
N THR A 701 -24.04 -9.23 -9.02
CA THR A 701 -23.01 -10.28 -8.84
C THR A 701 -23.56 -11.53 -8.16
N THR A 702 -24.74 -11.42 -7.54
CA THR A 702 -25.53 -12.51 -6.95
C THR A 702 -27.01 -12.30 -7.33
N GLU A 703 -27.94 -13.07 -6.76
CA GLU A 703 -29.36 -12.86 -7.06
C GLU A 703 -29.87 -11.54 -6.44
N VAL A 704 -30.50 -10.67 -7.24
CA VAL A 704 -31.20 -9.47 -6.74
C VAL A 704 -32.40 -9.91 -5.91
N ASN A 705 -32.53 -9.33 -4.73
CA ASN A 705 -33.68 -9.53 -3.84
C ASN A 705 -34.73 -8.45 -4.02
N GLU A 706 -34.28 -7.19 -4.07
CA GLU A 706 -35.17 -6.05 -4.01
C GLU A 706 -34.56 -4.83 -4.73
N VAL A 707 -35.40 -4.10 -5.47
CA VAL A 707 -35.09 -2.79 -6.04
C VAL A 707 -36.08 -1.77 -5.50
N ARG A 708 -35.59 -0.80 -4.71
CA ARG A 708 -36.40 0.25 -4.08
C ARG A 708 -36.23 1.57 -4.80
N LEU A 709 -37.31 2.10 -5.34
CA LEU A 709 -37.36 3.47 -5.85
C LEU A 709 -37.62 4.44 -4.71
N ILE A 710 -36.72 5.40 -4.53
CA ILE A 710 -36.79 6.39 -3.47
C ILE A 710 -37.01 7.77 -4.07
N ARG A 711 -38.10 8.43 -3.64
CA ARG A 711 -38.47 9.80 -4.03
C ARG A 711 -38.45 10.68 -2.80
N ASP A 712 -37.72 11.79 -2.85
CA ASP A 712 -37.63 12.77 -1.75
C ASP A 712 -37.27 12.17 -0.38
N GLY A 713 -36.54 11.06 -0.40
CA GLY A 713 -36.08 10.34 0.79
C GLY A 713 -37.05 9.29 1.34
N GLU A 714 -38.17 9.04 0.66
CA GLU A 714 -39.14 7.99 0.98
C GLU A 714 -39.17 6.90 -0.10
N VAL A 715 -39.30 5.64 0.32
CA VAL A 715 -39.51 4.52 -0.62
C VAL A 715 -40.92 4.63 -1.19
N VAL A 716 -41.05 4.81 -2.50
CA VAL A 716 -42.35 4.98 -3.19
C VAL A 716 -42.75 3.77 -4.03
N ALA A 717 -41.79 2.93 -4.40
CA ALA A 717 -42.06 1.65 -5.05
C ALA A 717 -40.97 0.64 -4.70
N VAL A 718 -41.37 -0.63 -4.69
CA VAL A 718 -40.51 -1.78 -4.42
C VAL A 718 -40.78 -2.82 -5.50
N CYS A 719 -39.72 -3.41 -6.05
CA CYS A 719 -39.80 -4.56 -6.94
C CYS A 719 -38.96 -5.70 -6.37
N ASP A 720 -39.63 -6.82 -6.07
CA ASP A 720 -39.02 -8.03 -5.49
C ASP A 720 -38.77 -9.11 -6.55
N GLU A 721 -38.73 -8.73 -7.83
CA GLU A 721 -38.48 -9.68 -8.92
C GLU A 721 -37.02 -10.14 -8.91
N ARG A 722 -36.79 -11.37 -8.46
CA ARG A 722 -35.45 -11.94 -8.29
C ARG A 722 -34.82 -12.34 -9.62
N THR A 723 -33.54 -12.04 -9.78
CA THR A 723 -32.73 -12.39 -10.96
C THR A 723 -31.25 -12.34 -10.63
N SER A 724 -30.46 -13.26 -11.18
CA SER A 724 -29.00 -13.21 -11.20
C SER A 724 -28.43 -12.62 -12.49
N GLU A 725 -29.29 -12.31 -13.47
CA GLU A 725 -28.92 -11.75 -14.76
C GLU A 725 -29.16 -10.24 -14.84
N PRO A 726 -28.43 -9.51 -15.71
CA PRO A 726 -28.67 -8.10 -15.96
C PRO A 726 -30.11 -7.82 -16.37
N LYS A 727 -30.76 -6.84 -15.71
CA LYS A 727 -32.17 -6.54 -15.90
C LYS A 727 -32.48 -5.06 -15.82
N VAL A 728 -33.48 -4.63 -16.59
CA VAL A 728 -34.11 -3.30 -16.49
C VAL A 728 -35.41 -3.45 -15.70
N TYR A 729 -35.56 -2.62 -14.67
CA TYR A 729 -36.76 -2.45 -13.89
C TYR A 729 -37.38 -1.10 -14.27
N GLU A 730 -38.67 -1.12 -14.59
CA GLU A 730 -39.41 0.07 -15.00
C GLU A 730 -40.41 0.44 -13.91
N PHE A 731 -40.43 1.71 -13.54
CA PHE A 731 -41.41 2.28 -12.63
C PHE A 731 -42.08 3.49 -13.29
N GLU A 732 -43.29 3.78 -12.86
CA GLU A 732 -43.97 5.01 -13.19
C GLU A 732 -44.44 5.67 -11.90
N ASP A 733 -44.24 6.98 -11.79
CA ASP A 733 -44.63 7.73 -10.61
C ASP A 733 -45.37 9.03 -10.98
N GLN A 734 -46.52 9.21 -10.35
CA GLN A 734 -47.36 10.40 -10.49
C GLN A 734 -47.24 11.21 -9.20
N ALA A 735 -46.34 12.20 -9.22
CA ALA A 735 -46.05 13.04 -8.08
C ALA A 735 -46.43 14.49 -8.40
N GLU A 736 -47.31 15.10 -7.60
CA GLU A 736 -47.60 16.54 -7.71
C GLU A 736 -46.35 17.37 -7.38
N THR A 737 -45.54 16.90 -6.42
CA THR A 737 -44.25 17.49 -6.07
C THR A 737 -43.19 16.39 -6.02
N CYS A 738 -42.04 16.66 -6.64
CA CYS A 738 -40.88 15.77 -6.61
C CYS A 738 -39.62 16.62 -6.79
N ARG A 739 -38.61 16.42 -5.94
CA ARG A 739 -37.31 17.09 -6.05
C ARG A 739 -36.24 16.17 -6.61
N TYR A 740 -36.29 14.88 -6.32
CA TYR A 740 -35.35 13.90 -6.85
C TYR A 740 -35.84 12.45 -6.74
N TYR A 741 -35.23 11.58 -7.54
CA TYR A 741 -35.28 10.12 -7.38
C TYR A 741 -33.88 9.54 -7.23
N PHE A 742 -33.74 8.50 -6.42
CA PHE A 742 -32.59 7.59 -6.45
C PHE A 742 -33.06 6.17 -6.12
N VAL A 743 -32.17 5.18 -6.24
CA VAL A 743 -32.50 3.77 -6.07
C VAL A 743 -31.57 3.12 -5.05
N GLU A 744 -32.13 2.27 -4.20
CA GLU A 744 -31.42 1.26 -3.42
C GLU A 744 -31.66 -0.11 -4.06
N VAL A 745 -30.58 -0.83 -4.35
CA VAL A 745 -30.62 -2.23 -4.83
C VAL A 745 -30.07 -3.12 -3.75
N ILE A 746 -30.76 -4.23 -3.47
CA ILE A 746 -30.37 -5.25 -2.51
C ILE A 746 -30.26 -6.58 -3.25
N GLN A 747 -29.13 -7.24 -3.15
CA GLN A 747 -28.89 -8.61 -3.64
C GLN A 747 -28.47 -9.53 -2.50
N GLU A 748 -28.55 -10.83 -2.73
CA GLU A 748 -28.04 -11.86 -1.83
C GLU A 748 -26.57 -11.60 -1.43
N SER A 749 -26.18 -12.08 -0.25
CA SER A 749 -24.81 -11.90 0.22
C SER A 749 -23.80 -12.57 -0.72
N GLU A 750 -22.63 -11.95 -0.87
CA GLU A 750 -21.53 -12.54 -1.65
C GLU A 750 -20.71 -13.50 -0.76
N GLY A 751 -20.61 -14.78 -1.15
CA GLY A 751 -19.78 -15.75 -0.44
C GLY A 751 -20.28 -16.05 0.98
N GLU A 752 -19.37 -16.06 1.97
CA GLU A 752 -19.71 -16.31 3.39
C GLU A 752 -20.07 -15.02 4.16
N LEU A 753 -20.31 -13.89 3.46
CA LEU A 753 -20.69 -12.63 4.11
C LEU A 753 -22.05 -12.76 4.81
N ASN A 754 -22.14 -12.19 6.02
CA ASN A 754 -23.35 -12.17 6.83
C ASN A 754 -24.26 -10.95 6.58
N TYR A 755 -23.97 -10.17 5.53
CA TYR A 755 -24.75 -9.01 5.13
C TYR A 755 -25.02 -9.05 3.61
N PRO A 756 -26.17 -8.51 3.15
CA PRO A 756 -26.52 -8.50 1.72
C PRO A 756 -25.64 -7.55 0.92
N GLY A 757 -25.53 -7.76 -0.39
CA GLY A 757 -24.94 -6.78 -1.29
C GLY A 757 -25.91 -5.61 -1.49
N ILE A 758 -25.43 -4.37 -1.33
CA ILE A 758 -26.25 -3.16 -1.43
C ILE A 758 -25.58 -2.17 -2.40
N ALA A 759 -26.39 -1.49 -3.22
CA ALA A 759 -25.94 -0.36 -4.02
C ALA A 759 -26.92 0.82 -4.00
N TRP A 760 -26.39 2.04 -4.05
CA TRP A 760 -27.16 3.29 -4.09
C TRP A 760 -26.71 4.14 -5.27
N THR A 761 -27.64 4.48 -6.17
CA THR A 761 -27.37 5.38 -7.30
C THR A 761 -27.26 6.83 -6.84
N THR A 762 -26.39 7.63 -7.46
CA THR A 762 -26.55 9.09 -7.41
C THR A 762 -27.97 9.49 -7.88
N PRO A 763 -28.61 10.50 -7.26
CA PRO A 763 -29.94 10.94 -7.67
C PRO A 763 -30.05 11.51 -9.08
N VAL A 764 -31.25 11.45 -9.65
CA VAL A 764 -31.72 12.36 -10.69
C VAL A 764 -32.58 13.43 -10.02
N TRP A 765 -32.22 14.70 -10.17
CA TRP A 765 -33.01 15.81 -9.66
C TRP A 765 -34.15 16.16 -10.62
N ILE A 766 -35.25 16.69 -10.10
CA ILE A 766 -36.42 17.07 -10.89
C ILE A 766 -36.59 18.58 -10.84
N LYS A 767 -36.69 19.19 -12.03
CA LYS A 767 -37.07 20.58 -12.21
C LYS A 767 -38.56 20.64 -12.54
N ALA A 768 -39.27 21.50 -11.81
CA ALA A 768 -40.69 21.80 -12.04
C ALA A 768 -40.95 22.34 -13.46
#